data_AF-A0A2V8MKY2-F1
#
_entry.id   AF-A0A2V8MKY2-F1
#
_cell.length_a   1.000
_cell.length_b   1.000
_cell.length_c   1.000
_cell.angle_alpha   90.00
_cell.angle_beta   90.00
_cell.angle_gamma   90.00
#
_symmetry.space_group_name_H-M   'P 1'
#
loop_
_entity.id
_entity.type
_entity.pdbx_description
1 polymer ?
#
loop_
_entity_poly.entity_id
_entity_poly.type
_entity_poly.pdbx_seq_one_letter_code
_entity_poly.pdbx_strand_id
1 'polypeptide(L)'
;MLDANVVGYPSGSTAAQTGRKGPVAYADLTTLPYPIPNGGGSAYQVDKLVGWRNYGAMGPNNNFPDTNFATNLQTAGTSTTSPAYLYWQSIINRTAGFTTTSRAVAANGRTDQIFLSRQQLIAYHGTLNTNNGIPIAGTSQFDVNALQYLGTFGREFNSPSWTPTKPAGSSIDYAALANSATSINRDLLNVRAKGTVTRADGTTANVNDLLIKQRFPLSRINGLADPTFAATTISTINNGFLVAATPATVQRDFGLLWNSANNRWDYVGATGSTVQTAIETLDQVATDNREPNFFELLKAGILSGSVGMGSTGRTFVSADSRYTSSDEQIMQIGANIIDQWDSDNVPTFIGFRDPVTSTVYEIAGVENLPYLNKLVLKSQWKKVSGKDQFFAWLLPSLWNPNQNAPPASQNIQIAMPNTAQSMTATLTDSGSPSSIVSASVPGKARQFMTVDARNFTTSPSGVTTASPDSQSNIDNNNTENYYGFRFTFATVTTVTPANSLTAYPDFGAAGCDFELQVQVNGAWKTYQRWSACGPAHPLIFQPPTSYWTDNTVNTKFQDPEFVTLDPRTVRFGVWGNQASHAGASPSDFTIGIATGLQVAAGTYEGVTDLPPVGGNFGSPASANKYLYERNDDGTVHYTDPDTIQRRGDSISGTTTPMLPANSSDRPQILNRPFQSLAELGQVFRDQPWKTLDFTTASSPDAGLLDVFTLHESGNEGGKTSLNTRYKVILTAILSNAIKRLAGSGADVIITTQRDNIVNALYNITSTQPMIRKTDLLAQLANDPSVTSLGNKEARELVMRAFSDATQTRTWNLMIDVIAQSGRYPPNASALAGFLVEGEQHYWVHVAIDRF
;
A
#
# COMPACT_ATOMS: atom_id res chain seq x y z
N MET A 1 14.95 -11.77 24.60
CA MET A 1 13.76 -12.07 25.42
C MET A 1 12.58 -11.28 24.87
N LEU A 2 11.36 -11.72 25.14
CA LEU A 2 10.13 -10.97 24.90
C LEU A 2 9.88 -10.03 26.10
N ASP A 3 9.44 -8.80 25.84
CA ASP A 3 9.16 -7.83 26.90
C ASP A 3 7.77 -8.06 27.50
N ALA A 4 7.72 -8.59 28.73
CA ALA A 4 6.50 -8.88 29.49
C ALA A 4 5.62 -7.63 29.72
N ASN A 5 6.16 -6.42 29.53
CA ASN A 5 5.39 -5.17 29.55
C ASN A 5 4.61 -4.90 28.25
N VAL A 6 4.77 -5.74 27.23
CA VAL A 6 4.13 -5.53 25.93
C VAL A 6 3.50 -6.80 25.40
N VAL A 7 4.17 -7.94 25.50
CA VAL A 7 3.77 -9.17 24.81
C VAL A 7 2.48 -9.81 25.31
N GLY A 8 1.88 -10.63 24.44
CA GLY A 8 0.65 -11.37 24.70
C GLY A 8 -0.60 -10.56 24.40
N TYR A 9 -1.64 -11.25 23.93
CA TYR A 9 -2.93 -10.68 23.60
C TYR A 9 -4.08 -11.51 24.19
N PRO A 10 -5.27 -10.92 24.42
CA PRO A 10 -6.44 -11.61 24.96
C PRO A 10 -6.92 -12.75 24.06
N SER A 11 -7.36 -13.86 24.66
CA SER A 11 -7.94 -15.02 23.95
C SER A 11 -9.18 -14.66 23.13
N GLY A 12 -9.95 -13.64 23.54
CA GLY A 12 -11.09 -13.12 22.79
C GLY A 12 -10.71 -12.32 21.54
N SER A 13 -9.43 -12.02 21.31
CA SER A 13 -9.02 -11.25 20.12
C SER A 13 -9.22 -12.07 18.85
N THR A 14 -9.71 -11.42 17.80
CA THR A 14 -9.89 -12.07 16.50
C THR A 14 -8.59 -12.09 15.68
N ALA A 15 -8.50 -13.01 14.72
CA ALA A 15 -7.37 -13.05 13.78
C ALA A 15 -7.22 -11.74 12.98
N ALA A 16 -8.32 -11.06 12.65
CA ALA A 16 -8.29 -9.76 11.97
C ALA A 16 -7.72 -8.63 12.84
N GLN A 17 -7.78 -8.76 14.17
CA GLN A 17 -7.25 -7.78 15.11
C GLN A 17 -5.76 -7.99 15.38
N THR A 18 -5.35 -9.20 15.75
CA THR A 18 -3.97 -9.45 16.20
C THR A 18 -3.11 -10.07 15.10
N GLY A 19 -3.71 -10.78 14.16
CA GLY A 19 -3.03 -11.57 13.14
C GLY A 19 -2.55 -10.79 11.92
N ARG A 20 -2.99 -9.54 11.68
CA ARG A 20 -2.37 -8.66 10.66
C ARG A 20 -0.88 -8.39 10.97
N LYS A 21 -0.63 -8.34 12.29
CA LYS A 21 0.60 -8.17 13.09
C LYS A 21 1.39 -6.90 12.80
N GLY A 22 2.02 -6.39 13.85
CA GLY A 22 2.79 -5.14 13.89
C GLY A 22 3.62 -5.14 15.18
N PRO A 23 3.17 -4.51 16.28
CA PRO A 23 3.92 -4.54 17.53
C PRO A 23 4.01 -5.94 18.14
N VAL A 24 5.03 -6.17 18.98
CA VAL A 24 5.23 -7.44 19.72
C VAL A 24 4.06 -7.78 20.67
N ALA A 25 3.15 -6.83 20.89
CA ALA A 25 1.93 -7.00 21.68
C ALA A 25 1.03 -8.14 21.18
N TYR A 26 1.23 -8.57 19.94
CA TYR A 26 0.50 -9.68 19.33
C TYR A 26 1.30 -11.00 19.27
N ALA A 27 2.44 -11.09 19.98
CA ALA A 27 3.20 -12.33 20.07
C ALA A 27 2.43 -13.41 20.86
N ASP A 28 2.44 -14.64 20.33
CA ASP A 28 1.77 -15.80 20.92
C ASP A 28 2.66 -16.53 21.94
N LEU A 29 2.39 -16.28 23.22
CA LEU A 29 3.14 -16.86 24.35
C LEU A 29 2.85 -18.34 24.59
N THR A 30 1.81 -18.89 23.96
CA THR A 30 1.48 -20.33 24.08
C THR A 30 2.46 -21.21 23.33
N THR A 31 3.29 -20.62 22.45
CA THR A 31 4.27 -21.33 21.62
C THR A 31 5.66 -21.44 22.23
N LEU A 32 5.87 -20.86 23.42
CA LEU A 32 7.13 -20.99 24.16
C LEU A 32 7.37 -22.44 24.60
N PRO A 33 8.62 -22.90 24.75
CA PRO A 33 8.93 -24.25 25.25
C PRO A 33 8.36 -24.57 26.63
N TYR A 34 8.19 -23.53 27.45
CA TYR A 34 7.37 -23.54 28.65
C TYR A 34 6.20 -22.62 28.38
N PRO A 35 5.11 -23.14 27.76
CA PRO A 35 3.99 -22.32 27.32
C PRO A 35 3.41 -21.53 28.47
N ILE A 36 3.03 -20.29 28.21
CA ILE A 36 2.05 -19.61 29.06
C ILE A 36 0.69 -19.92 28.43
N PRO A 37 -0.07 -20.90 28.96
CA PRO A 37 -1.31 -21.34 28.35
C PRO A 37 -2.35 -20.21 28.28
N ASN A 38 -3.22 -20.32 27.29
CA ASN A 38 -4.39 -19.45 27.16
C ASN A 38 -5.65 -20.23 26.70
N GLY A 39 -5.85 -21.44 27.24
CA GLY A 39 -7.00 -22.31 26.95
C GLY A 39 -7.00 -23.62 27.76
N GLY A 40 -8.18 -24.04 28.25
CA GLY A 40 -8.42 -25.29 28.99
C GLY A 40 -8.12 -25.25 30.50
N GLY A 41 -9.16 -25.28 31.36
CA GLY A 41 -9.00 -25.29 32.83
C GLY A 41 -8.53 -23.95 33.42
N SER A 42 -7.81 -23.96 34.56
CA SER A 42 -7.24 -22.76 35.24
C SER A 42 -6.14 -22.02 34.45
N ALA A 43 -6.03 -22.29 33.14
CA ALA A 43 -4.89 -22.05 32.27
C ALA A 43 -5.03 -20.84 31.32
N TYR A 44 -5.82 -19.82 31.68
CA TYR A 44 -5.87 -18.54 30.94
C TYR A 44 -4.82 -17.54 31.46
N GLN A 45 -3.56 -17.99 31.47
CA GLN A 45 -2.47 -17.26 32.12
C GLN A 45 -2.00 -16.05 31.31
N VAL A 46 -2.06 -16.13 29.97
CA VAL A 46 -1.81 -14.95 29.10
C VAL A 46 -2.88 -13.90 29.34
N ASP A 47 -4.16 -14.28 29.41
CA ASP A 47 -5.25 -13.33 29.70
C ASP A 47 -5.06 -12.66 31.06
N LYS A 48 -4.60 -13.39 32.08
CA LYS A 48 -4.27 -12.78 33.39
C LYS A 48 -3.16 -11.74 33.28
N LEU A 49 -2.07 -12.07 32.59
CA LEU A 49 -0.95 -11.15 32.37
C LEU A 49 -1.38 -9.89 31.61
N VAL A 50 -2.09 -10.08 30.50
CA VAL A 50 -2.55 -8.98 29.63
C VAL A 50 -3.59 -8.13 30.36
N GLY A 51 -4.57 -8.75 31.01
CA GLY A 51 -5.61 -8.05 31.76
C GLY A 51 -5.08 -7.30 32.97
N TRP A 52 -4.08 -7.84 33.68
CA TRP A 52 -3.43 -7.14 34.80
C TRP A 52 -2.68 -5.90 34.30
N ARG A 53 -1.93 -6.04 33.21
CA ARG A 53 -1.11 -4.97 32.64
C ARG A 53 -1.94 -3.85 32.02
N ASN A 54 -3.02 -4.18 31.34
CA ASN A 54 -3.86 -3.22 30.60
C ASN A 54 -5.23 -3.02 31.29
N TYR A 55 -5.27 -3.11 32.62
CA TYR A 55 -6.51 -3.10 33.39
C TYR A 55 -7.34 -1.84 33.11
N GLY A 56 -6.71 -0.66 33.11
CA GLY A 56 -7.39 0.60 32.88
C GLY A 56 -7.94 0.71 31.45
N ALA A 57 -7.14 0.31 30.46
CA ALA A 57 -7.52 0.38 29.05
C ALA A 57 -8.60 -0.64 28.65
N MET A 58 -8.60 -1.83 29.28
CA MET A 58 -9.54 -2.91 28.96
C MET A 58 -10.82 -2.86 29.79
N GLY A 59 -10.79 -2.21 30.96
CA GLY A 59 -11.94 -2.05 31.86
C GLY A 59 -12.61 -3.34 32.35
N PRO A 60 -11.88 -4.41 32.75
CA PRO A 60 -12.50 -5.60 33.31
C PRO A 60 -13.21 -5.28 34.63
N ASN A 61 -14.31 -5.99 34.91
CA ASN A 61 -15.18 -5.75 36.06
C ASN A 61 -14.86 -6.64 37.29
N ASN A 62 -13.82 -7.46 37.23
CA ASN A 62 -13.39 -8.38 38.27
C ASN A 62 -11.93 -8.14 38.68
N ASN A 63 -11.49 -8.78 39.77
CA ASN A 63 -10.20 -8.49 40.38
C ASN A 63 -9.14 -9.53 40.04
N PHE A 64 -7.97 -9.08 39.61
CA PHE A 64 -6.76 -9.91 39.68
C PHE A 64 -6.31 -10.07 41.15
N PRO A 65 -5.87 -11.27 41.62
CA PRO A 65 -5.59 -12.50 40.86
C PRO A 65 -6.71 -13.57 40.95
N ASP A 66 -7.99 -13.18 41.01
CA ASP A 66 -9.07 -14.16 41.13
C ASP A 66 -9.10 -15.13 39.94
N THR A 67 -9.47 -16.39 40.18
CA THR A 67 -9.51 -17.43 39.15
C THR A 67 -10.43 -17.09 37.99
N ASN A 68 -11.49 -16.31 38.23
CA ASN A 68 -12.42 -15.81 37.21
C ASN A 68 -11.92 -14.56 36.48
N PHE A 69 -10.76 -13.98 36.83
CA PHE A 69 -10.25 -12.73 36.26
C PHE A 69 -10.21 -12.78 34.72
N ALA A 70 -9.68 -13.87 34.17
CA ALA A 70 -9.51 -14.07 32.74
C ALA A 70 -10.82 -14.15 31.94
N THR A 71 -11.96 -14.47 32.58
CA THR A 71 -13.25 -14.67 31.87
C THR A 71 -13.68 -13.45 31.06
N ASN A 72 -13.38 -12.24 31.53
CA ASN A 72 -13.69 -10.99 30.83
C ASN A 72 -12.95 -10.85 29.48
N LEU A 73 -11.80 -11.51 29.34
CA LEU A 73 -10.92 -11.39 28.18
C LEU A 73 -11.23 -12.41 27.08
N GLN A 74 -12.06 -13.42 27.39
CA GLN A 74 -12.42 -14.52 26.49
C GLN A 74 -13.58 -14.17 25.56
N THR A 75 -14.33 -13.10 25.86
CA THR A 75 -15.41 -12.65 25.00
C THR A 75 -14.84 -12.17 23.68
N ALA A 76 -15.35 -12.70 22.57
CA ALA A 76 -14.89 -12.35 21.23
C ALA A 76 -14.90 -10.83 21.03
N GLY A 77 -13.79 -10.31 20.51
CA GLY A 77 -13.49 -8.90 20.27
C GLY A 77 -14.32 -8.25 19.16
N THR A 78 -15.52 -8.75 18.87
CA THR A 78 -16.39 -8.24 17.80
C THR A 78 -17.26 -7.09 18.25
N SER A 79 -17.53 -6.98 19.56
CA SER A 79 -18.20 -5.82 20.16
C SER A 79 -17.20 -4.72 20.51
N THR A 80 -17.51 -3.48 20.17
CA THR A 80 -16.67 -2.30 20.48
C THR A 80 -16.49 -2.04 21.99
N THR A 81 -17.31 -2.69 22.82
CA THR A 81 -17.26 -2.61 24.29
C THR A 81 -16.58 -3.80 24.95
N SER A 82 -16.22 -4.83 24.18
CA SER A 82 -15.56 -6.02 24.74
C SER A 82 -14.11 -5.70 25.17
N PRO A 83 -13.62 -6.25 26.29
CA PRO A 83 -12.24 -6.02 26.73
C PRO A 83 -11.19 -6.38 25.68
N ALA A 84 -11.41 -7.43 24.88
CA ALA A 84 -10.50 -7.82 23.80
C ALA A 84 -10.45 -6.77 22.66
N TYR A 85 -11.60 -6.18 22.28
CA TYR A 85 -11.63 -5.08 21.32
C TYR A 85 -10.93 -3.83 21.86
N LEU A 86 -11.24 -3.45 23.11
CA LEU A 86 -10.62 -2.29 23.77
C LEU A 86 -9.10 -2.47 23.92
N TYR A 87 -8.64 -3.69 24.19
CA TYR A 87 -7.21 -4.01 24.14
C TYR A 87 -6.64 -3.70 22.76
N TRP A 88 -7.17 -4.30 21.69
CA TRP A 88 -6.67 -4.07 20.33
C TRP A 88 -6.68 -2.58 19.98
N GLN A 89 -7.77 -1.86 20.28
CA GLN A 89 -7.89 -0.42 20.06
C GLN A 89 -6.83 0.38 20.83
N SER A 90 -6.51 0.00 22.06
CA SER A 90 -5.46 0.64 22.87
C SER A 90 -4.04 0.42 22.33
N ILE A 91 -3.82 -0.69 21.62
CA ILE A 91 -2.53 -1.03 21.03
C ILE A 91 -2.31 -0.24 19.73
N ILE A 92 -3.29 -0.23 18.82
CA ILE A 92 -3.14 0.47 17.53
C ILE A 92 -3.07 2.00 17.68
N ASN A 93 -3.69 2.56 18.73
CA ASN A 93 -3.68 4.00 19.01
C ASN A 93 -2.53 4.43 19.94
N ARG A 94 -1.55 3.57 20.20
CA ARG A 94 -0.46 3.84 21.13
C ARG A 94 0.53 4.85 20.54
N THR A 95 0.67 6.02 21.15
CA THR A 95 1.61 7.06 20.68
C THR A 95 2.96 7.05 21.42
N ALA A 96 3.01 6.58 22.67
CA ALA A 96 4.22 6.60 23.51
C ALA A 96 5.21 5.44 23.26
N GLY A 97 5.07 4.71 22.14
CA GLY A 97 5.97 3.63 21.75
C GLY A 97 6.15 2.55 22.82
N PHE A 98 5.14 2.21 23.61
CA PHE A 98 5.24 1.20 24.70
C PHE A 98 6.28 1.48 25.80
N THR A 99 6.76 2.72 25.94
CA THR A 99 7.73 3.07 26.99
C THR A 99 7.09 3.46 28.33
N THR A 100 5.79 3.73 28.32
CA THR A 100 4.97 4.08 29.48
C THR A 100 3.62 3.35 29.43
N THR A 101 2.92 3.31 30.55
CA THR A 101 1.53 2.84 30.63
C THR A 101 0.55 3.85 30.04
N SER A 102 -0.64 3.38 29.65
CA SER A 102 -1.74 4.27 29.28
C SER A 102 -2.20 5.09 30.50
N ARG A 103 -2.77 6.27 30.24
CA ARG A 103 -3.46 7.07 31.27
C ARG A 103 -4.90 6.61 31.50
N ALA A 104 -5.33 5.53 30.86
CA ALA A 104 -6.65 4.97 31.03
C ALA A 104 -6.91 4.54 32.49
N VAL A 105 -8.11 4.84 32.98
CA VAL A 105 -8.57 4.53 34.33
C VAL A 105 -9.88 3.78 34.21
N ALA A 106 -9.94 2.57 34.77
CA ALA A 106 -11.16 1.79 34.85
C ALA A 106 -12.16 2.42 35.84
N ALA A 107 -13.44 2.03 35.76
CA ALA A 107 -14.50 2.57 36.61
C ALA A 107 -14.24 2.39 38.13
N ASN A 108 -13.45 1.40 38.52
CA ASN A 108 -13.04 1.16 39.91
C ASN A 108 -11.75 1.92 40.31
N GLY A 109 -11.28 2.86 39.49
CA GLY A 109 -10.09 3.68 39.76
C GLY A 109 -8.75 3.00 39.45
N ARG A 110 -8.73 1.75 38.98
CA ARG A 110 -7.49 1.04 38.62
C ARG A 110 -6.96 1.49 37.27
N THR A 111 -5.64 1.57 37.15
CA THR A 111 -4.94 1.95 35.92
C THR A 111 -4.19 0.77 35.32
N ASP A 112 -3.66 0.97 34.12
CA ASP A 112 -2.65 0.09 33.52
C ASP A 112 -1.39 0.01 34.41
N GLN A 113 -0.70 -1.13 34.35
CA GLN A 113 0.47 -1.47 35.17
C GLN A 113 1.68 -1.82 34.29
N ILE A 114 2.89 -1.74 34.86
CA ILE A 114 4.14 -2.09 34.20
C ILE A 114 5.11 -2.71 35.23
N PHE A 115 5.88 -3.71 34.81
CA PHE A 115 7.03 -4.21 35.55
C PHE A 115 8.22 -3.26 35.35
N LEU A 116 8.64 -2.60 36.42
CA LEU A 116 9.81 -1.72 36.45
C LEU A 116 11.11 -2.51 36.58
N SER A 117 11.06 -3.73 37.11
CA SER A 117 12.22 -4.58 37.31
C SER A 117 11.91 -6.06 37.12
N ARG A 118 12.95 -6.85 36.86
CA ARG A 118 12.85 -8.31 36.83
C ARG A 118 12.32 -8.89 38.16
N GLN A 119 12.63 -8.25 39.29
CA GLN A 119 12.10 -8.66 40.60
C GLN A 119 10.58 -8.63 40.64
N GLN A 120 9.96 -7.58 40.07
CA GLN A 120 8.51 -7.45 40.04
C GLN A 120 7.87 -8.49 39.12
N LEU A 121 8.51 -8.84 38.00
CA LEU A 121 8.06 -9.93 37.14
C LEU A 121 8.10 -11.29 37.85
N ILE A 122 9.17 -11.56 38.61
CA ILE A 122 9.30 -12.79 39.43
C ILE A 122 8.24 -12.81 40.54
N ALA A 123 7.99 -11.67 41.18
CA ALA A 123 6.95 -11.54 42.20
C ALA A 123 5.54 -11.75 41.62
N TYR A 124 5.27 -11.21 40.43
CA TYR A 124 4.03 -11.46 39.70
C TYR A 124 3.86 -12.94 39.40
N HIS A 125 4.90 -13.60 38.87
CA HIS A 125 4.89 -15.05 38.65
C HIS A 125 4.49 -15.82 39.92
N GLY A 126 5.08 -15.46 41.07
CA GLY A 126 4.82 -16.10 42.37
C GLY A 126 3.48 -15.73 43.02
N THR A 127 2.67 -14.84 42.43
CA THR A 127 1.37 -14.46 42.99
C THR A 127 0.42 -15.65 42.93
N LEU A 128 -0.12 -16.06 44.09
CA LEU A 128 -1.13 -17.13 44.16
C LEU A 128 -2.43 -16.66 43.50
N ASN A 129 -3.09 -17.56 42.79
CA ASN A 129 -4.47 -17.32 42.37
C ASN A 129 -5.37 -17.27 43.60
N THR A 130 -6.44 -16.48 43.52
CA THR A 130 -7.43 -16.38 44.59
C THR A 130 -8.80 -16.87 44.14
N ASN A 131 -9.62 -17.33 45.07
CA ASN A 131 -11.06 -17.51 44.87
C ASN A 131 -11.79 -16.44 45.68
N ASN A 132 -12.21 -15.36 45.02
CA ASN A 132 -12.80 -14.17 45.65
C ASN A 132 -11.93 -13.64 46.81
N GLY A 133 -10.64 -13.42 46.53
CA GLY A 133 -9.66 -12.94 47.51
C GLY A 133 -9.05 -14.00 48.44
N ILE A 134 -9.53 -15.25 48.44
CA ILE A 134 -8.95 -16.33 49.26
C ILE A 134 -7.81 -17.01 48.47
N PRO A 135 -6.55 -17.00 48.94
CA PRO A 135 -5.43 -17.61 48.23
C PRO A 135 -5.56 -19.12 48.05
N ILE A 136 -5.23 -19.60 46.86
CA ILE A 136 -5.20 -21.03 46.51
C ILE A 136 -3.74 -21.50 46.53
N ALA A 137 -3.40 -22.33 47.51
CA ALA A 137 -2.05 -22.84 47.69
C ALA A 137 -1.56 -23.63 46.46
N GLY A 138 -0.25 -23.56 46.19
CA GLY A 138 0.39 -24.29 45.09
C GLY A 138 0.08 -23.76 43.69
N THR A 139 -0.48 -22.56 43.57
CA THR A 139 -0.75 -21.93 42.27
C THR A 139 0.26 -20.83 41.97
N SER A 140 0.57 -20.63 40.69
CA SER A 140 1.37 -19.50 40.20
C SER A 140 0.65 -18.85 39.01
N GLN A 141 1.16 -17.69 38.57
CA GLN A 141 0.60 -17.02 37.39
C GLN A 141 1.04 -17.69 36.08
N PHE A 142 2.21 -18.33 36.03
CA PHE A 142 2.68 -19.16 34.92
C PHE A 142 3.83 -20.07 35.36
N ASP A 143 4.37 -20.91 34.45
CA ASP A 143 5.52 -21.77 34.72
C ASP A 143 6.80 -20.94 34.93
N VAL A 144 7.55 -21.22 36.00
CA VAL A 144 8.77 -20.48 36.35
C VAL A 144 9.80 -20.48 35.22
N ASN A 145 9.87 -21.55 34.44
CA ASN A 145 10.83 -21.67 33.35
C ASN A 145 10.47 -20.74 32.17
N ALA A 146 9.23 -20.23 32.07
CA ALA A 146 8.90 -19.22 31.08
C ALA A 146 9.68 -17.90 31.29
N LEU A 147 10.18 -17.64 32.51
CA LEU A 147 10.99 -16.46 32.83
C LEU A 147 12.32 -16.40 32.05
N GLN A 148 12.79 -17.51 31.47
CA GLN A 148 13.98 -17.51 30.62
C GLN A 148 13.75 -16.85 29.24
N TYR A 149 12.48 -16.72 28.85
CA TYR A 149 12.08 -16.09 27.59
C TYR A 149 11.47 -14.70 27.79
N LEU A 150 11.14 -14.31 29.02
CA LEU A 150 10.53 -13.03 29.38
C LEU A 150 11.50 -12.08 30.10
N GLY A 151 11.57 -10.84 29.59
CA GLY A 151 12.21 -9.70 30.24
C GLY A 151 11.21 -8.61 30.55
N THR A 152 11.65 -7.51 31.15
CA THR A 152 10.84 -6.31 31.42
C THR A 152 11.35 -5.08 30.64
N PHE A 153 12.28 -5.32 29.71
CA PHE A 153 12.99 -4.30 28.98
C PHE A 153 13.45 -4.83 27.62
N GLY A 154 12.95 -4.21 26.55
CA GLY A 154 13.51 -4.32 25.20
C GLY A 154 13.19 -3.06 24.42
N ARG A 155 14.20 -2.26 24.08
CA ARG A 155 14.04 -0.93 23.46
C ARG A 155 14.74 -0.82 22.10
N GLU A 156 14.21 0.06 21.27
CA GLU A 156 14.81 0.55 20.03
C GLU A 156 14.88 2.08 20.10
N PHE A 157 16.01 2.65 19.67
CA PHE A 157 16.11 4.08 19.39
C PHE A 157 15.47 4.33 18.01
N ASN A 158 14.44 5.17 17.94
CA ASN A 158 13.65 5.36 16.72
C ASN A 158 14.34 6.31 15.71
N SER A 159 15.56 5.96 15.32
CA SER A 159 16.34 6.68 14.32
C SER A 159 16.57 5.83 13.08
N PRO A 160 16.51 6.45 11.89
CA PRO A 160 16.82 5.73 10.67
C PRO A 160 18.30 5.32 10.64
N SER A 161 18.56 4.18 10.02
CA SER A 161 19.90 3.65 9.77
C SER A 161 20.12 3.27 8.31
N TRP A 162 19.18 3.67 7.43
CA TRP A 162 19.09 3.13 6.09
C TRP A 162 20.31 3.50 5.26
N THR A 163 20.76 2.52 4.48
CA THR A 163 21.70 2.74 3.39
C THR A 163 21.22 1.88 2.23
N PRO A 164 21.31 2.36 0.99
CA PRO A 164 20.95 1.54 -0.16
C PRO A 164 22.00 0.45 -0.40
N THR A 165 21.56 -0.72 -0.82
CA THR A 165 22.42 -1.77 -1.37
C THR A 165 22.38 -1.72 -2.89
N LYS A 166 23.32 -2.38 -3.57
CA LYS A 166 23.22 -2.61 -5.01
C LYS A 166 22.37 -3.86 -5.25
N PRO A 167 21.16 -3.73 -5.84
CA PRO A 167 20.39 -4.91 -6.18
C PRO A 167 21.11 -5.70 -7.30
N ALA A 168 20.98 -7.02 -7.27
CA ALA A 168 21.59 -7.88 -8.29
C ALA A 168 21.11 -7.50 -9.70
N GLY A 169 22.05 -7.30 -10.63
CA GLY A 169 21.74 -6.89 -12.02
C GLY A 169 21.56 -5.39 -12.24
N SER A 170 21.60 -4.56 -11.18
CA SER A 170 21.48 -3.11 -11.34
C SER A 170 22.68 -2.50 -12.08
N SER A 171 22.42 -1.60 -13.02
CA SER A 171 23.43 -0.73 -13.62
C SER A 171 23.90 0.39 -12.68
N ILE A 172 23.12 0.71 -11.63
CA ILE A 172 23.46 1.73 -10.64
C ILE A 172 24.02 1.06 -9.38
N ASP A 173 25.21 1.46 -8.96
CA ASP A 173 25.80 1.02 -7.70
C ASP A 173 25.41 1.97 -6.57
N TYR A 174 24.18 1.83 -6.07
CA TYR A 174 23.68 2.71 -5.01
C TYR A 174 24.54 2.64 -3.74
N ALA A 175 25.09 1.47 -3.41
CA ALA A 175 25.95 1.29 -2.25
C ALA A 175 27.25 2.11 -2.37
N ALA A 176 27.89 2.10 -3.54
CA ALA A 176 29.07 2.91 -3.81
C ALA A 176 28.74 4.42 -3.81
N LEU A 177 27.56 4.79 -4.30
CA LEU A 177 27.11 6.18 -4.42
C LEU A 177 26.54 6.77 -3.11
N ALA A 178 26.20 5.95 -2.11
CA ALA A 178 25.51 6.35 -0.89
C ALA A 178 26.19 7.48 -0.09
N ASN A 179 27.48 7.71 -0.30
CA ASN A 179 28.28 8.73 0.40
C ASN A 179 28.53 10.00 -0.42
N SER A 180 28.12 10.05 -1.69
CA SER A 180 28.25 11.26 -2.52
C SER A 180 27.15 12.28 -2.22
N ALA A 181 27.51 13.55 -2.05
CA ALA A 181 26.57 14.66 -1.81
C ALA A 181 25.61 14.95 -2.97
N THR A 182 25.81 14.33 -4.13
CA THR A 182 24.92 14.46 -5.29
C THR A 182 23.95 13.28 -5.44
N SER A 183 24.08 12.24 -4.62
CA SER A 183 23.24 11.05 -4.72
C SER A 183 21.87 11.30 -4.10
N ILE A 184 20.83 10.82 -4.79
CA ILE A 184 19.44 10.85 -4.27
C ILE A 184 19.32 9.89 -3.09
N ASN A 185 19.80 8.66 -3.26
CA ASN A 185 19.76 7.62 -2.24
C ASN A 185 21.07 7.64 -1.43
N ARG A 186 21.04 8.28 -0.25
CA ARG A 186 22.18 8.43 0.66
C ARG A 186 22.17 7.42 1.79
N ASP A 187 23.33 7.15 2.38
CA ASP A 187 23.39 6.62 3.74
C ASP A 187 22.87 7.70 4.71
N LEU A 188 21.74 7.44 5.37
CA LEU A 188 21.08 8.44 6.21
C LEU A 188 21.91 8.85 7.43
N LEU A 189 22.85 8.00 7.87
CA LEU A 189 23.77 8.35 8.96
C LEU A 189 24.85 9.34 8.53
N ASN A 190 25.12 9.43 7.22
CA ASN A 190 26.10 10.34 6.62
C ASN A 190 25.48 11.65 6.12
N VAL A 191 24.16 11.81 6.21
CA VAL A 191 23.49 13.08 5.97
C VAL A 191 23.53 13.91 7.26
N ARG A 192 24.29 15.01 7.22
CA ARG A 192 24.57 15.84 8.40
C ARG A 192 24.10 17.28 8.20
N ALA A 193 23.68 17.92 9.28
CA ALA A 193 23.29 19.32 9.28
C ALA A 193 24.47 20.21 8.84
N LYS A 194 24.21 21.14 7.91
CA LYS A 194 25.22 22.10 7.41
C LYS A 194 25.26 23.40 8.20
N GLY A 195 24.17 23.73 8.89
CA GLY A 195 24.02 24.84 9.81
C GLY A 195 23.19 24.42 11.02
N THR A 196 22.81 25.40 11.84
CA THR A 196 21.96 25.17 13.01
C THR A 196 20.52 24.91 12.58
N VAL A 197 19.95 23.77 13.00
CA VAL A 197 18.56 23.38 12.68
C VAL A 197 17.75 23.25 13.97
N THR A 198 16.60 23.92 14.05
CA THR A 198 15.60 23.64 15.09
C THR A 198 14.69 22.52 14.61
N ARG A 199 14.72 21.39 15.31
CA ARG A 199 13.92 20.21 14.98
C ARG A 199 12.48 20.37 15.44
N ALA A 200 11.59 19.54 14.90
CA ALA A 200 10.17 19.51 15.30
C ALA A 200 9.99 19.30 16.82
N ASP A 201 10.88 18.52 17.46
CA ASP A 201 10.88 18.29 18.91
C ASP A 201 11.45 19.45 19.74
N GLY A 202 11.81 20.57 19.12
CA GLY A 202 12.39 21.75 19.76
C GLY A 202 13.89 21.63 20.06
N THR A 203 14.51 20.47 19.82
CA THR A 203 15.95 20.31 20.00
C THR A 203 16.73 20.94 18.85
N THR A 204 17.95 21.36 19.12
CA THR A 204 18.83 21.96 18.11
C THR A 204 19.78 20.91 17.53
N ALA A 205 19.93 20.87 16.21
CA ALA A 205 21.04 20.22 15.52
C ALA A 205 22.13 21.26 15.30
N ASN A 206 23.34 20.97 15.73
CA ASN A 206 24.53 21.74 15.36
C ASN A 206 25.12 21.22 14.05
N VAL A 207 26.04 21.98 13.47
CA VAL A 207 26.81 21.56 12.30
C VAL A 207 27.44 20.19 12.58
N ASN A 208 27.32 19.27 11.62
CA ASN A 208 27.77 17.88 11.69
C ASN A 208 26.96 16.92 12.58
N ASP A 209 25.90 17.38 13.25
CA ASP A 209 24.91 16.47 13.83
C ASP A 209 24.13 15.75 12.72
N LEU A 210 23.48 14.62 13.07
CA LEU A 210 22.54 13.96 12.17
C LEU A 210 21.45 14.93 11.73
N LEU A 211 21.24 15.03 10.42
CA LEU A 211 20.12 15.81 9.87
C LEU A 211 18.79 15.19 10.29
N ILE A 212 18.70 13.86 10.12
CA ILE A 212 17.49 13.09 10.44
C ILE A 212 17.71 12.42 11.79
N LYS A 213 17.15 13.00 12.84
CA LYS A 213 17.27 12.46 14.20
C LYS A 213 16.31 11.30 14.44
N GLN A 214 15.09 11.36 13.91
CA GLN A 214 14.03 10.39 14.16
C GLN A 214 13.40 9.94 12.84
N ARG A 215 12.90 8.70 12.78
CA ARG A 215 12.08 8.24 11.66
C ARG A 215 10.81 9.09 11.55
N PHE A 216 10.32 9.30 10.34
CA PHE A 216 9.11 10.09 10.12
C PHE A 216 7.86 9.31 10.55
N PRO A 217 7.03 9.84 11.46
CA PRO A 217 5.83 9.13 11.92
C PRO A 217 4.66 9.29 10.94
N LEU A 218 4.18 8.18 10.40
CA LEU A 218 3.01 8.16 9.51
C LEU A 218 1.72 8.59 10.22
N SER A 219 1.68 8.55 11.56
CA SER A 219 0.60 9.16 12.34
C SER A 219 0.40 10.66 12.06
N ARG A 220 1.40 11.36 11.50
CA ARG A 220 1.27 12.75 11.05
C ARG A 220 0.29 12.91 9.88
N ILE A 221 -0.01 11.85 9.13
CA ILE A 221 -1.00 11.85 8.05
C ILE A 221 -2.39 12.19 8.60
N ASN A 222 -2.70 11.85 9.86
CA ASN A 222 -3.92 12.30 10.54
C ASN A 222 -4.09 13.82 10.60
N GLY A 223 -3.02 14.59 10.34
CA GLY A 223 -3.07 16.05 10.22
C GLY A 223 -3.63 16.54 8.89
N LEU A 224 -3.68 15.69 7.88
CA LEU A 224 -4.38 15.90 6.61
C LEU A 224 -5.81 15.37 6.82
N ALA A 225 -6.82 16.23 6.85
CA ALA A 225 -8.22 15.79 6.94
C ALA A 225 -8.91 16.19 5.64
N ASP A 226 -9.61 15.30 4.94
CA ASP A 226 -10.40 15.74 3.79
C ASP A 226 -11.45 16.78 4.25
N PRO A 227 -11.50 17.99 3.67
CA PRO A 227 -10.70 18.53 2.57
C PRO A 227 -9.63 19.53 3.00
N THR A 228 -9.32 19.73 4.27
CA THR A 228 -8.28 20.70 4.69
C THR A 228 -7.25 20.04 5.61
N PHE A 229 -6.94 20.65 6.75
CA PHE A 229 -6.10 20.05 7.78
C PHE A 229 -6.95 19.77 9.00
N ALA A 230 -6.58 18.73 9.74
CA ALA A 230 -7.32 18.27 10.90
C ALA A 230 -7.03 19.16 12.13
N ALA A 231 -7.67 20.35 12.20
CA ALA A 231 -7.38 21.39 13.19
C ALA A 231 -7.56 20.94 14.66
N THR A 232 -8.29 19.84 14.91
CA THR A 232 -8.51 19.27 16.24
C THR A 232 -7.78 17.95 16.47
N THR A 233 -7.25 17.32 15.42
CA THR A 233 -6.64 15.99 15.51
C THR A 233 -5.17 16.09 15.87
N ILE A 234 -4.86 15.63 17.08
CA ILE A 234 -3.49 15.50 17.58
C ILE A 234 -2.74 14.51 16.69
N SER A 235 -1.75 15.00 15.93
CA SER A 235 -1.12 14.24 14.85
C SER A 235 0.37 14.51 14.70
N THR A 236 0.88 15.65 15.18
CA THR A 236 2.28 16.06 14.97
C THR A 236 2.90 16.63 16.25
N ILE A 237 4.23 16.77 16.27
CA ILE A 237 4.96 17.45 17.33
C ILE A 237 5.30 18.88 16.94
N ASN A 238 5.18 19.78 17.92
CA ASN A 238 5.72 21.12 17.85
C ASN A 238 6.40 21.47 19.18
N ASN A 239 7.69 21.77 19.14
CA ASN A 239 8.53 22.08 20.32
C ASN A 239 8.45 20.98 21.41
N GLY A 240 8.43 19.72 20.99
CA GLY A 240 8.46 18.56 21.88
C GLY A 240 7.09 18.16 22.45
N PHE A 241 6.03 18.90 22.14
CA PHE A 241 4.66 18.57 22.53
C PHE A 241 3.87 18.00 21.36
N LEU A 242 3.13 16.92 21.62
CA LEU A 242 2.17 16.37 20.68
C LEU A 242 0.95 17.30 20.60
N VAL A 243 0.66 17.83 19.41
CA VAL A 243 -0.34 18.88 19.16
C VAL A 243 -1.18 18.56 17.93
N ALA A 244 -2.30 19.29 17.78
CA ALA A 244 -3.08 19.26 16.54
C ALA A 244 -2.31 19.90 15.37
N ALA A 245 -2.59 19.43 14.16
CA ALA A 245 -1.97 19.98 12.96
C ALA A 245 -2.43 21.42 12.68
N THR A 246 -1.52 22.22 12.13
CA THR A 246 -1.75 23.57 11.63
C THR A 246 -1.23 23.67 10.19
N PRO A 247 -1.60 24.69 9.40
CA PRO A 247 -1.02 24.88 8.07
C PRO A 247 0.51 24.90 8.08
N ALA A 248 1.13 25.52 9.10
CA ALA A 248 2.58 25.58 9.23
C ALA A 248 3.21 24.22 9.51
N THR A 249 2.60 23.39 10.37
CA THR A 249 3.13 22.04 10.63
C THR A 249 2.89 21.10 9.46
N VAL A 250 1.77 21.23 8.74
CA VAL A 250 1.51 20.46 7.52
C VAL A 250 2.52 20.81 6.44
N GLN A 251 2.80 22.11 6.24
CA GLN A 251 3.84 22.54 5.30
C GLN A 251 5.24 22.07 5.73
N ARG A 252 5.57 22.12 7.02
CA ARG A 252 6.84 21.58 7.54
C ARG A 252 6.95 20.06 7.32
N ASP A 253 5.89 19.31 7.63
CA ASP A 253 5.92 17.84 7.68
C ASP A 253 5.74 17.21 6.30
N PHE A 254 4.98 17.85 5.40
CA PHE A 254 4.63 17.30 4.09
C PHE A 254 5.00 18.22 2.92
N GLY A 255 5.40 19.47 3.15
CA GLY A 255 5.59 20.44 2.07
C GLY A 255 4.28 20.86 1.39
N LEU A 256 3.13 20.57 2.00
CA LEU A 256 1.80 20.79 1.42
C LEU A 256 1.13 22.04 1.98
N LEU A 257 0.42 22.76 1.12
CA LEU A 257 -0.44 23.88 1.47
C LEU A 257 -1.82 23.71 0.82
N TRP A 258 -2.90 23.87 1.60
CA TRP A 258 -4.24 23.69 1.07
C TRP A 258 -4.64 24.83 0.14
N ASN A 259 -5.08 24.50 -1.07
CA ASN A 259 -5.60 25.42 -2.07
C ASN A 259 -7.12 25.28 -2.18
N SER A 260 -7.84 26.13 -1.45
CA SER A 260 -9.31 26.14 -1.41
C SER A 260 -9.96 26.53 -2.74
N ALA A 261 -9.25 27.25 -3.62
CA ALA A 261 -9.79 27.63 -4.92
C ALA A 261 -9.90 26.43 -5.88
N ASN A 262 -9.00 25.45 -5.74
CA ASN A 262 -8.94 24.26 -6.59
C ASN A 262 -9.34 22.96 -5.86
N ASN A 263 -9.69 23.03 -4.57
CA ASN A 263 -9.95 21.86 -3.72
C ASN A 263 -8.84 20.80 -3.82
N ARG A 264 -7.60 21.20 -3.58
CA ARG A 264 -6.43 20.31 -3.54
C ARG A 264 -5.34 20.82 -2.61
N TRP A 265 -4.41 19.95 -2.25
CA TRP A 265 -3.11 20.35 -1.72
C TRP A 265 -2.22 20.81 -2.86
N ASP A 266 -1.39 21.82 -2.63
CA ASP A 266 -0.28 22.19 -3.51
C ASP A 266 1.03 21.84 -2.81
N TYR A 267 1.94 21.14 -3.49
CA TYR A 267 3.28 20.90 -2.98
C TYR A 267 4.15 22.14 -3.20
N VAL A 268 4.39 22.87 -2.11
CA VAL A 268 5.07 24.18 -2.10
C VAL A 268 6.46 24.11 -1.45
N GLY A 269 6.85 22.93 -0.95
CA GLY A 269 8.08 22.75 -0.18
C GLY A 269 7.96 23.34 1.24
N ALA A 270 9.10 23.52 1.91
CA ALA A 270 9.10 23.88 3.34
C ALA A 270 8.66 25.32 3.64
N THR A 271 8.72 26.24 2.67
CA THR A 271 8.34 27.64 2.85
C THR A 271 7.69 28.23 1.59
N GLY A 272 6.93 29.32 1.76
CA GLY A 272 6.26 30.01 0.65
C GLY A 272 4.97 29.32 0.19
N SER A 273 4.46 29.71 -0.97
CA SER A 273 3.20 29.23 -1.54
C SER A 273 3.30 28.85 -3.02
N THR A 274 4.51 28.83 -3.58
CA THR A 274 4.73 28.51 -4.99
C THR A 274 4.79 27.01 -5.18
N VAL A 275 3.95 26.46 -6.05
CA VAL A 275 3.98 25.03 -6.40
C VAL A 275 5.33 24.69 -7.03
N GLN A 276 6.03 23.72 -6.44
CA GLN A 276 7.39 23.31 -6.79
C GLN A 276 7.43 22.37 -7.99
N THR A 277 8.58 22.36 -8.67
CA THR A 277 8.85 21.51 -9.84
C THR A 277 9.68 20.25 -9.52
N ALA A 278 10.20 20.17 -8.30
CA ALA A 278 11.08 19.11 -7.87
C ALA A 278 10.92 18.90 -6.35
N ILE A 279 11.20 17.68 -5.92
CA ILE A 279 11.38 17.31 -4.51
C ILE A 279 12.87 17.45 -4.21
N GLU A 280 13.23 18.14 -3.13
CA GLU A 280 14.63 18.31 -2.75
C GLU A 280 15.31 16.99 -2.37
N THR A 281 16.62 16.88 -2.64
CA THR A 281 17.47 15.83 -2.08
C THR A 281 17.84 16.15 -0.65
N LEU A 282 18.27 15.16 0.13
CA LEU A 282 18.65 15.37 1.53
C LEU A 282 19.81 16.36 1.71
N ASP A 283 20.73 16.47 0.74
CA ASP A 283 21.81 17.47 0.77
C ASP A 283 21.30 18.89 0.52
N GLN A 284 20.28 19.06 -0.33
CA GLN A 284 19.62 20.35 -0.54
C GLN A 284 18.89 20.77 0.75
N VAL A 285 18.11 19.86 1.33
CA VAL A 285 17.45 20.07 2.63
C VAL A 285 18.44 20.43 3.74
N ALA A 286 19.60 19.76 3.76
CA ALA A 286 20.66 20.05 4.74
C ALA A 286 21.24 21.47 4.57
N THR A 287 21.33 21.94 3.32
CA THR A 287 21.79 23.30 2.96
C THR A 287 20.77 24.35 3.38
N ASP A 288 19.48 24.01 3.30
CA ASP A 288 18.35 24.82 3.75
C ASP A 288 18.20 24.89 5.28
N ASN A 289 19.01 24.15 6.04
CA ASN A 289 19.04 24.15 7.50
C ASN A 289 17.70 23.76 8.14
N ARG A 290 17.07 22.69 7.63
CA ARG A 290 15.79 22.16 8.13
C ARG A 290 15.77 20.64 8.15
N GLU A 291 14.81 20.05 8.84
CA GLU A 291 14.52 18.62 8.71
C GLU A 291 13.80 18.33 7.38
N PRO A 292 14.00 17.14 6.78
CA PRO A 292 13.28 16.76 5.57
C PRO A 292 11.80 16.47 5.85
N ASN A 293 10.96 16.78 4.88
CA ASN A 293 9.53 16.44 4.89
C ASN A 293 9.27 15.02 4.37
N PHE A 294 8.01 14.60 4.43
CA PHE A 294 7.52 13.29 3.97
C PHE A 294 7.97 12.92 2.55
N PHE A 295 7.81 13.81 1.57
CA PHE A 295 8.14 13.51 0.17
C PHE A 295 9.66 13.48 -0.09
N GLU A 296 10.43 14.32 0.61
CA GLU A 296 11.90 14.29 0.55
C GLU A 296 12.45 12.98 1.12
N LEU A 297 11.82 12.46 2.18
CA LEU A 297 12.13 11.16 2.76
C LEU A 297 11.69 9.98 1.87
N LEU A 298 10.54 10.09 1.19
CA LEU A 298 10.14 9.11 0.17
C LEU A 298 11.17 9.03 -0.96
N LYS A 299 11.55 10.20 -1.51
CA LYS A 299 12.57 10.30 -2.56
C LYS A 299 13.91 9.72 -2.12
N ALA A 300 14.30 9.93 -0.87
CA ALA A 300 15.52 9.36 -0.31
C ALA A 300 15.44 7.83 -0.17
N GLY A 301 14.30 7.28 0.26
CA GLY A 301 14.12 5.87 0.58
C GLY A 301 13.78 4.94 -0.60
N ILE A 302 13.29 5.49 -1.71
CA ILE A 302 12.98 4.75 -2.95
C ILE A 302 14.16 4.85 -3.92
N LEU A 303 14.66 3.72 -4.41
CA LEU A 303 15.82 3.70 -5.32
C LEU A 303 15.54 4.51 -6.60
N SER A 304 16.38 5.49 -6.91
CA SER A 304 16.10 6.51 -7.92
C SER A 304 15.96 5.97 -9.33
N GLY A 305 16.66 4.88 -9.66
CA GLY A 305 16.54 4.24 -10.98
C GLY A 305 15.38 3.25 -11.09
N SER A 306 14.48 3.21 -10.11
CA SER A 306 13.25 2.41 -10.16
C SER A 306 11.99 3.23 -10.47
N VAL A 307 12.14 4.54 -10.65
CA VAL A 307 11.05 5.51 -10.89
C VAL A 307 11.36 6.38 -12.10
N GLY A 308 10.35 7.10 -12.62
CA GLY A 308 10.47 7.98 -13.78
C GLY A 308 10.34 7.27 -15.13
N MET A 309 9.82 6.04 -15.15
CA MET A 309 9.58 5.29 -16.38
C MET A 309 8.14 5.44 -16.87
N GLY A 310 7.94 6.00 -18.06
CA GLY A 310 6.63 6.12 -18.71
C GLY A 310 6.77 6.26 -20.22
N SER A 311 5.66 6.31 -20.97
CA SER A 311 5.70 6.46 -22.44
C SER A 311 6.14 7.87 -22.85
N THR A 312 6.99 7.99 -23.88
CA THR A 312 7.39 9.29 -24.48
C THR A 312 6.61 9.70 -25.71
N GLY A 313 5.92 8.76 -26.36
CA GLY A 313 5.16 9.07 -27.56
C GLY A 313 3.66 8.97 -27.32
N ARG A 314 2.89 9.54 -28.24
CA ARG A 314 1.42 9.46 -28.21
C ARG A 314 0.97 8.05 -28.59
N THR A 315 0.29 7.38 -27.65
CA THR A 315 -0.47 6.15 -27.92
C THR A 315 -1.87 6.58 -28.38
N PHE A 316 -2.94 5.95 -27.89
CA PHE A 316 -4.27 6.56 -28.00
C PHE A 316 -4.37 7.86 -27.22
N VAL A 317 -3.79 7.91 -26.01
CA VAL A 317 -3.68 9.14 -25.20
C VAL A 317 -2.34 9.82 -25.44
N SER A 318 -2.30 11.15 -25.25
CA SER A 318 -1.04 11.88 -25.33
C SER A 318 -0.05 11.38 -24.28
N ALA A 319 1.22 11.24 -24.68
CA ALA A 319 2.29 11.23 -23.69
C ALA A 319 2.28 12.56 -22.95
N ASP A 320 2.40 12.48 -21.63
CA ASP A 320 2.53 13.62 -20.74
C ASP A 320 3.91 13.53 -20.11
N SER A 321 4.68 14.61 -20.16
CA SER A 321 6.05 14.67 -19.63
C SER A 321 6.10 14.27 -18.16
N ARG A 322 5.01 14.48 -17.40
CA ARG A 322 4.91 14.08 -15.99
C ARG A 322 5.16 12.59 -15.76
N TYR A 323 4.74 11.73 -16.68
CA TYR A 323 4.91 10.27 -16.58
C TYR A 323 6.37 9.80 -16.74
N THR A 324 7.26 10.70 -17.12
CA THR A 324 8.70 10.44 -17.21
C THR A 324 9.49 11.10 -16.07
N SER A 325 8.81 11.85 -15.20
CA SER A 325 9.40 12.47 -14.02
C SER A 325 9.47 11.48 -12.86
N SER A 326 10.66 11.31 -12.29
CA SER A 326 10.85 10.54 -11.05
C SER A 326 10.08 11.18 -9.89
N ASP A 327 10.15 12.50 -9.77
CA ASP A 327 9.56 13.23 -8.65
C ASP A 327 8.03 13.19 -8.72
N GLU A 328 7.44 13.24 -9.91
CA GLU A 328 5.99 13.08 -10.04
C GLU A 328 5.52 11.67 -9.65
N GLN A 329 6.29 10.63 -10.00
CA GLN A 329 5.99 9.27 -9.53
C GLN A 329 6.11 9.15 -8.00
N ILE A 330 7.11 9.79 -7.39
CA ILE A 330 7.25 9.85 -5.92
C ILE A 330 6.07 10.59 -5.30
N MET A 331 5.60 11.69 -5.89
CA MET A 331 4.41 12.41 -5.44
C MET A 331 3.16 11.53 -5.52
N GLN A 332 2.97 10.78 -6.61
CA GLN A 332 1.86 9.83 -6.78
C GLN A 332 1.92 8.70 -5.73
N ILE A 333 3.11 8.14 -5.46
CA ILE A 333 3.28 7.16 -4.39
C ILE A 333 2.90 7.77 -3.03
N GLY A 334 3.33 9.00 -2.74
CA GLY A 334 2.98 9.67 -1.50
C GLY A 334 1.48 9.94 -1.36
N ALA A 335 0.80 10.35 -2.43
CA ALA A 335 -0.67 10.46 -2.46
C ALA A 335 -1.35 9.11 -2.19
N ASN A 336 -0.85 8.03 -2.80
CA ASN A 336 -1.37 6.69 -2.56
C ASN A 336 -1.14 6.20 -1.12
N ILE A 337 -0.05 6.62 -0.44
CA ILE A 337 0.17 6.31 0.98
C ILE A 337 -0.87 7.00 1.85
N ILE A 338 -1.19 8.26 1.54
CA ILE A 338 -2.19 9.05 2.28
C ILE A 338 -3.57 8.37 2.16
N ASP A 339 -3.98 8.00 0.95
CA ASP A 339 -5.29 7.35 0.69
C ASP A 339 -5.37 5.89 1.19
N GLN A 340 -4.24 5.24 1.48
CA GLN A 340 -4.30 3.98 2.24
C GLN A 340 -4.61 4.22 3.72
N TRP A 341 -4.17 5.37 4.25
CA TRP A 341 -4.18 5.68 5.68
C TRP A 341 -5.48 6.33 6.14
N ASP A 342 -6.04 7.25 5.35
CA ASP A 342 -7.30 7.90 5.68
C ASP A 342 -8.49 6.91 5.63
N SER A 343 -9.70 7.37 5.95
CA SER A 343 -10.84 6.46 6.19
C SER A 343 -11.95 6.55 5.15
N ASP A 344 -11.81 7.42 4.15
CA ASP A 344 -12.87 7.69 3.19
C ASP A 344 -12.64 6.94 1.87
N ASN A 345 -13.20 7.41 0.76
CA ASN A 345 -12.95 6.84 -0.58
C ASN A 345 -12.74 7.99 -1.57
N VAL A 346 -12.24 9.13 -1.09
CA VAL A 346 -12.07 10.37 -1.82
C VAL A 346 -10.58 10.58 -2.04
N PRO A 347 -10.09 10.48 -3.29
CA PRO A 347 -8.68 10.63 -3.57
C PRO A 347 -8.08 11.91 -3.00
N THR A 348 -6.91 11.81 -2.39
CA THR A 348 -6.10 12.99 -2.08
C THR A 348 -5.59 13.60 -3.39
N PHE A 349 -5.95 14.87 -3.63
CA PHE A 349 -5.47 15.63 -4.78
C PHE A 349 -4.26 16.50 -4.41
N ILE A 350 -3.15 16.34 -5.12
CA ILE A 350 -1.92 17.12 -4.95
C ILE A 350 -1.52 17.80 -6.26
N GLY A 351 -1.35 19.12 -6.22
CA GLY A 351 -0.81 19.93 -7.29
C GLY A 351 0.70 19.90 -7.28
N PHE A 352 1.30 19.46 -8.38
CA PHE A 352 2.75 19.44 -8.59
C PHE A 352 3.10 20.04 -9.95
N ARG A 353 4.13 20.88 -10.01
CA ARG A 353 4.46 21.62 -11.23
C ARG A 353 5.38 20.80 -12.11
N ASP A 354 5.04 20.69 -13.38
CA ASP A 354 5.91 20.08 -14.37
C ASP A 354 7.10 21.01 -14.68
N PRO A 355 8.35 20.49 -14.62
CA PRO A 355 9.55 21.30 -14.82
C PRO A 355 9.73 21.79 -16.26
N VAL A 356 9.04 21.19 -17.24
CA VAL A 356 9.23 21.48 -18.67
C VAL A 356 8.18 22.48 -19.18
N THR A 357 6.92 22.23 -18.88
CA THR A 357 5.76 22.99 -19.38
C THR A 357 5.28 24.05 -18.39
N SER A 358 5.76 24.03 -17.14
CA SER A 358 5.28 24.87 -16.03
C SER A 358 3.81 24.66 -15.64
N THR A 359 3.13 23.67 -16.24
CA THR A 359 1.76 23.26 -15.90
C THR A 359 1.73 22.67 -14.50
N VAL A 360 0.71 23.01 -13.70
CA VAL A 360 0.47 22.33 -12.43
C VAL A 360 -0.48 21.17 -12.71
N TYR A 361 0.06 19.95 -12.65
CA TYR A 361 -0.74 18.75 -12.77
C TYR A 361 -1.36 18.39 -11.42
N GLU A 362 -2.60 17.90 -11.46
CA GLU A 362 -3.23 17.28 -10.30
C GLU A 362 -2.93 15.79 -10.32
N ILE A 363 -2.33 15.33 -9.24
CA ILE A 363 -2.05 13.95 -8.90
C ILE A 363 -3.16 13.52 -7.95
N ALA A 364 -3.88 12.45 -8.28
CA ALA A 364 -4.94 11.91 -7.44
C ALA A 364 -4.48 10.58 -6.87
N GLY A 365 -4.56 10.39 -5.55
CA GLY A 365 -4.24 9.11 -4.96
C GLY A 365 -5.21 8.00 -5.40
N VAL A 366 -4.77 6.75 -5.25
CA VAL A 366 -5.52 5.57 -5.66
C VAL A 366 -6.42 5.10 -4.54
N GLU A 367 -7.71 5.17 -4.83
CA GLU A 367 -8.78 4.78 -3.92
C GLU A 367 -9.53 3.54 -4.38
N ASN A 368 -10.45 3.05 -3.53
CA ASN A 368 -11.30 1.91 -3.83
C ASN A 368 -12.47 2.25 -4.78
N LEU A 369 -12.13 2.87 -5.91
CA LEU A 369 -13.05 3.32 -6.95
C LEU A 369 -12.91 2.50 -8.22
N PRO A 370 -13.94 2.49 -9.08
CA PRO A 370 -13.78 2.00 -10.44
C PRO A 370 -12.99 2.99 -11.29
N TYR A 371 -12.25 2.48 -12.26
CA TYR A 371 -11.42 3.22 -13.19
C TYR A 371 -11.84 2.88 -14.63
N LEU A 372 -11.69 3.82 -15.55
CA LEU A 372 -11.85 3.56 -16.98
C LEU A 372 -10.73 2.63 -17.43
N ASN A 373 -11.10 1.43 -17.86
CA ASN A 373 -10.17 0.39 -18.30
C ASN A 373 -10.16 0.24 -19.83
N LYS A 374 -11.35 0.28 -20.45
CA LYS A 374 -11.49 0.20 -21.91
C LYS A 374 -12.46 1.21 -22.50
N LEU A 375 -12.23 1.58 -23.74
CA LEU A 375 -13.22 2.19 -24.64
C LEU A 375 -13.36 1.31 -25.88
N VAL A 376 -14.58 0.99 -26.29
CA VAL A 376 -14.85 0.07 -27.41
C VAL A 376 -15.82 0.68 -28.39
N LEU A 377 -15.48 0.64 -29.68
CA LEU A 377 -16.43 1.02 -30.74
C LEU A 377 -17.44 -0.11 -30.95
N LYS A 378 -18.70 0.13 -30.60
CA LYS A 378 -19.80 -0.76 -30.97
C LYS A 378 -20.51 -0.22 -32.19
N SER A 379 -20.48 -0.94 -33.31
CA SER A 379 -21.26 -0.60 -34.49
C SER A 379 -22.50 -1.50 -34.64
N GLN A 380 -23.53 -1.01 -35.33
CA GLN A 380 -24.76 -1.76 -35.56
C GLN A 380 -25.57 -1.23 -36.75
N TRP A 381 -26.22 -2.15 -37.48
CA TRP A 381 -27.23 -1.81 -38.49
C TRP A 381 -28.63 -2.10 -37.95
N LYS A 382 -29.56 -1.15 -38.14
CA LYS A 382 -30.99 -1.32 -37.81
C LYS A 382 -31.87 -0.88 -38.96
N LYS A 383 -33.07 -1.46 -39.02
CA LYS A 383 -34.15 -0.93 -39.86
C LYS A 383 -34.87 0.19 -39.12
N VAL A 384 -34.79 1.41 -39.64
CA VAL A 384 -35.57 2.57 -39.16
C VAL A 384 -36.56 2.95 -40.25
N SER A 385 -37.86 2.87 -39.95
CA SER A 385 -38.93 3.09 -40.93
C SER A 385 -38.73 2.28 -42.23
N GLY A 386 -38.27 1.03 -42.11
CA GLY A 386 -38.05 0.11 -43.23
C GLY A 386 -36.73 0.29 -44.00
N LYS A 387 -35.90 1.29 -43.66
CA LYS A 387 -34.61 1.55 -44.32
C LYS A 387 -33.44 1.14 -43.44
N ASP A 388 -32.35 0.67 -44.04
CA ASP A 388 -31.10 0.41 -43.31
C ASP A 388 -30.50 1.73 -42.82
N GLN A 389 -30.16 1.77 -41.54
CA GLN A 389 -29.44 2.87 -40.92
C GLN A 389 -28.32 2.33 -40.04
N PHE A 390 -27.15 2.94 -40.19
CA PHE A 390 -25.97 2.65 -39.40
C PHE A 390 -25.99 3.43 -38.08
N PHE A 391 -25.62 2.75 -37.01
CA PHE A 391 -25.44 3.31 -35.68
C PHE A 391 -24.07 2.89 -35.16
N ALA A 392 -23.46 3.76 -34.36
CA ALA A 392 -22.29 3.37 -33.59
C ALA A 392 -22.31 4.04 -32.21
N TRP A 393 -21.61 3.43 -31.27
CA TRP A 393 -21.38 3.94 -29.92
C TRP A 393 -19.92 3.76 -29.55
N LEU A 394 -19.40 4.66 -28.73
CA LEU A 394 -18.19 4.41 -27.96
C LEU A 394 -18.60 4.02 -26.53
N LEU A 395 -18.36 2.76 -26.16
CA LEU A 395 -18.79 2.20 -24.88
C LEU A 395 -17.62 2.21 -23.87
N PRO A 396 -17.78 2.85 -22.69
CA PRO A 396 -16.82 2.72 -21.61
C PRO A 396 -16.99 1.40 -20.85
N SER A 397 -15.86 0.75 -20.57
CA SER A 397 -15.76 -0.36 -19.62
C SER A 397 -15.01 0.13 -18.37
N LEU A 398 -15.65 -0.06 -17.22
CA LEU A 398 -15.12 0.32 -15.92
C LEU A 398 -14.72 -0.90 -15.12
N TRP A 399 -13.70 -0.72 -14.29
CA TRP A 399 -13.22 -1.78 -13.41
C TRP A 399 -12.61 -1.24 -12.13
N ASN A 400 -12.98 -1.83 -10.99
CA ASN A 400 -12.25 -1.65 -9.74
C ASN A 400 -11.38 -2.89 -9.48
N PRO A 401 -10.05 -2.80 -9.71
CA PRO A 401 -9.17 -3.96 -9.64
C PRO A 401 -8.78 -4.35 -8.20
N ASN A 402 -9.28 -3.66 -7.17
CA ASN A 402 -8.87 -3.88 -5.79
C ASN A 402 -9.60 -5.08 -5.14
N GLN A 403 -8.94 -5.76 -4.20
CA GLN A 403 -9.45 -6.99 -3.56
C GLN A 403 -10.82 -6.82 -2.92
N ASN A 404 -11.06 -5.65 -2.33
CA ASN A 404 -12.25 -5.32 -1.56
C ASN A 404 -13.30 -4.54 -2.36
N ALA A 405 -13.27 -4.56 -3.69
CA ALA A 405 -14.32 -3.97 -4.52
C ALA A 405 -15.69 -4.68 -4.36
N PRO A 406 -16.85 -3.97 -4.19
CA PRO A 406 -17.03 -2.55 -3.92
C PRO A 406 -17.37 -2.31 -2.42
N PRO A 407 -16.72 -1.36 -1.75
CA PRO A 407 -17.26 -0.75 -0.54
C PRO A 407 -17.64 0.72 -0.78
N ALA A 408 -17.31 1.32 -1.93
CA ALA A 408 -17.55 2.72 -2.23
C ALA A 408 -19.06 3.01 -2.31
N SER A 409 -19.58 3.85 -1.41
CA SER A 409 -20.99 4.28 -1.38
C SER A 409 -21.30 5.45 -2.32
N GLN A 410 -20.32 5.92 -3.09
CA GLN A 410 -20.40 7.15 -3.86
C GLN A 410 -20.63 6.89 -5.36
N ASN A 411 -21.36 7.80 -5.99
CA ASN A 411 -21.48 7.84 -7.44
C ASN A 411 -20.20 8.43 -8.04
N ILE A 412 -19.84 7.95 -9.22
CA ILE A 412 -18.80 8.56 -10.05
C ILE A 412 -19.41 9.10 -11.34
N GLN A 413 -18.71 10.02 -12.00
CA GLN A 413 -19.13 10.61 -13.26
C GLN A 413 -18.10 10.29 -14.35
N ILE A 414 -18.58 9.79 -15.49
CA ILE A 414 -17.79 9.69 -16.73
C ILE A 414 -18.08 10.95 -17.53
N ALA A 415 -17.08 11.79 -17.77
CA ALA A 415 -17.24 13.09 -18.41
C ALA A 415 -16.35 13.27 -19.65
N MET A 416 -16.84 14.08 -20.59
CA MET A 416 -16.12 14.66 -21.72
C MET A 416 -16.15 16.20 -21.57
N PRO A 417 -15.06 16.84 -21.11
CA PRO A 417 -15.08 18.20 -20.56
C PRO A 417 -14.89 19.40 -21.54
N ASN A 418 -14.97 19.26 -22.87
CA ASN A 418 -14.55 20.35 -23.79
C ASN A 418 -15.59 20.73 -24.89
N THR A 419 -15.64 22.03 -25.23
CA THR A 419 -16.42 22.65 -26.33
C THR A 419 -15.76 22.55 -27.72
N ALA A 420 -14.43 22.38 -27.80
CA ALA A 420 -13.67 22.46 -29.05
C ALA A 420 -13.26 21.11 -29.65
N GLN A 421 -13.57 20.01 -28.97
CA GLN A 421 -13.20 18.65 -29.36
C GLN A 421 -14.42 17.95 -29.98
N SER A 422 -14.26 17.39 -31.18
CA SER A 422 -15.32 16.67 -31.89
C SER A 422 -14.90 15.23 -32.12
N MET A 423 -15.73 14.29 -31.69
CA MET A 423 -15.60 12.89 -32.08
C MET A 423 -16.64 12.59 -33.16
N THR A 424 -16.20 12.00 -34.26
CA THR A 424 -17.04 11.43 -35.31
C THR A 424 -16.77 9.94 -35.40
N ALA A 425 -17.62 9.23 -36.13
CA ALA A 425 -17.30 7.89 -36.60
C ALA A 425 -17.53 7.84 -38.10
N THR A 426 -16.72 7.06 -38.79
CA THR A 426 -16.75 6.92 -40.24
C THR A 426 -17.05 5.49 -40.61
N LEU A 427 -17.96 5.30 -41.57
CA LEU A 427 -18.23 4.04 -42.24
C LEU A 427 -17.82 4.17 -43.72
N THR A 428 -17.03 3.23 -44.24
CA THR A 428 -16.63 3.17 -45.66
C THR A 428 -17.27 2.01 -46.40
N ASP A 429 -17.57 2.17 -47.68
CA ASP A 429 -18.17 1.15 -48.55
C ASP A 429 -17.22 0.67 -49.69
N SER A 430 -17.63 -0.36 -50.43
CA SER A 430 -16.88 -0.96 -51.54
C SER A 430 -16.98 -0.23 -52.89
N GLY A 431 -17.71 0.88 -52.97
CA GLY A 431 -18.06 1.58 -54.22
C GLY A 431 -17.13 2.72 -54.64
N SER A 432 -16.16 3.11 -53.81
CA SER A 432 -15.22 4.26 -54.00
C SER A 432 -15.88 5.66 -53.98
N PRO A 433 -15.39 6.63 -53.17
CA PRO A 433 -15.16 6.61 -51.74
C PRO A 433 -16.30 7.39 -51.03
N SER A 434 -17.53 6.87 -51.05
CA SER A 434 -18.59 7.44 -50.24
C SER A 434 -18.39 7.01 -48.78
N SER A 435 -17.75 7.87 -47.99
CA SER A 435 -17.74 7.73 -46.53
C SER A 435 -19.00 8.33 -45.94
N ILE A 436 -19.74 7.57 -45.13
CA ILE A 436 -20.74 8.18 -44.25
C ILE A 436 -20.03 8.53 -42.96
N VAL A 437 -19.94 9.82 -42.70
CA VAL A 437 -19.44 10.35 -41.44
C VAL A 437 -20.64 10.64 -40.56
N SER A 438 -20.56 10.30 -39.29
CA SER A 438 -21.57 10.72 -38.33
C SER A 438 -21.62 12.24 -38.26
N ALA A 439 -22.75 12.80 -37.84
CA ALA A 439 -22.70 14.08 -37.17
C ALA A 439 -21.64 13.99 -36.07
N SER A 440 -20.80 15.03 -35.97
CA SER A 440 -19.95 15.19 -34.79
C SER A 440 -20.84 15.03 -33.57
N VAL A 441 -20.40 14.23 -32.60
CA VAL A 441 -20.95 14.29 -31.24
C VAL A 441 -20.60 15.69 -30.74
N PRO A 442 -21.52 16.69 -30.80
CA PRO A 442 -21.13 18.08 -30.67
C PRO A 442 -20.70 18.33 -29.23
N GLY A 443 -19.64 19.10 -29.05
CA GLY A 443 -19.26 19.68 -27.78
C GLY A 443 -20.33 20.64 -27.26
N LYS A 444 -21.42 20.12 -26.68
CA LYS A 444 -21.92 20.75 -25.46
C LYS A 444 -20.71 20.93 -24.55
N ALA A 445 -20.60 22.07 -23.87
CA ALA A 445 -19.40 22.42 -23.11
C ALA A 445 -18.90 21.32 -22.16
N ARG A 446 -19.80 20.41 -21.79
CA ARG A 446 -19.52 19.19 -21.06
C ARG A 446 -20.62 18.17 -21.37
N GLN A 447 -20.28 16.92 -21.63
CA GLN A 447 -21.22 15.79 -21.61
C GLN A 447 -20.79 14.81 -20.55
N PHE A 448 -21.74 14.18 -19.85
CA PHE A 448 -21.40 13.23 -18.81
C PHE A 448 -22.51 12.23 -18.54
N MET A 449 -22.15 11.13 -17.89
CA MET A 449 -23.10 10.22 -17.25
C MET A 449 -22.64 9.90 -15.84
N THR A 450 -23.60 9.92 -14.90
CA THR A 450 -23.36 9.51 -13.51
C THR A 450 -23.69 8.03 -13.37
N VAL A 451 -22.80 7.27 -12.74
CA VAL A 451 -22.97 5.82 -12.51
C VAL A 451 -22.72 5.46 -11.05
N ASP A 452 -23.37 4.39 -10.59
CA ASP A 452 -23.14 3.84 -9.24
C ASP A 452 -21.84 3.02 -9.25
N ALA A 453 -20.86 3.45 -8.46
CA ALA A 453 -19.55 2.81 -8.38
C ALA A 453 -19.63 1.34 -7.91
N ARG A 454 -20.68 0.97 -7.17
CA ARG A 454 -20.86 -0.38 -6.62
C ARG A 454 -21.10 -1.45 -7.69
N ASN A 455 -21.42 -1.05 -8.91
CA ASN A 455 -21.70 -1.99 -9.99
C ASN A 455 -20.44 -2.53 -10.69
N PHE A 456 -19.24 -2.05 -10.34
CA PHE A 456 -18.00 -2.34 -11.06
C PHE A 456 -16.94 -2.91 -10.12
N THR A 457 -16.79 -4.25 -10.12
CA THR A 457 -16.09 -4.97 -9.04
C THR A 457 -15.12 -6.02 -9.57
N THR A 458 -15.50 -7.30 -9.56
CA THR A 458 -14.63 -8.46 -9.74
C THR A 458 -14.13 -8.65 -11.17
N SER A 459 -14.74 -7.93 -12.14
CA SER A 459 -14.35 -7.96 -13.55
C SER A 459 -14.63 -6.60 -14.20
N PRO A 460 -13.90 -6.23 -15.26
CA PRO A 460 -14.30 -5.14 -16.15
C PRO A 460 -15.71 -5.35 -16.67
N SER A 461 -16.51 -4.27 -16.66
CA SER A 461 -17.88 -4.31 -17.18
C SER A 461 -18.22 -2.98 -17.85
N GLY A 462 -18.97 -3.08 -18.94
CA GLY A 462 -19.64 -1.92 -19.50
C GLY A 462 -20.70 -1.35 -18.56
N VAL A 463 -21.03 -0.08 -18.77
CA VAL A 463 -22.04 0.63 -17.99
C VAL A 463 -23.45 0.20 -18.40
N THR A 464 -24.18 -0.51 -17.54
CA THR A 464 -25.57 -0.95 -17.84
C THR A 464 -26.65 -0.04 -17.25
N THR A 465 -26.28 0.78 -16.26
CA THR A 465 -27.17 1.74 -15.59
C THR A 465 -26.44 3.06 -15.42
N ALA A 466 -27.01 4.14 -15.94
CA ALA A 466 -26.44 5.47 -15.84
C ALA A 466 -27.53 6.55 -15.79
N SER A 467 -27.18 7.72 -15.25
CA SER A 467 -27.94 8.96 -15.35
C SER A 467 -27.20 9.91 -16.29
N PRO A 468 -27.53 9.94 -17.60
CA PRO A 468 -26.88 10.82 -18.57
C PRO A 468 -27.31 12.28 -18.38
N ASP A 469 -26.44 13.20 -18.77
CA ASP A 469 -26.77 14.63 -18.81
C ASP A 469 -27.94 14.91 -19.76
N SER A 470 -28.76 15.91 -19.39
CA SER A 470 -29.91 16.34 -20.17
C SER A 470 -29.46 16.87 -21.54
N GLN A 471 -29.97 16.27 -22.61
CA GLN A 471 -29.62 16.60 -24.02
C GLN A 471 -28.16 16.25 -24.40
N SER A 472 -27.58 15.20 -23.80
CA SER A 472 -26.34 14.57 -24.28
C SER A 472 -26.62 13.53 -25.38
N ASN A 473 -25.58 13.12 -26.12
CA ASN A 473 -25.65 11.97 -27.04
C ASN A 473 -25.34 10.65 -26.31
N ILE A 474 -25.60 10.59 -25.01
CA ILE A 474 -25.37 9.39 -24.21
C ILE A 474 -26.70 8.65 -24.11
N ASP A 475 -26.76 7.46 -24.67
CA ASP A 475 -27.91 6.58 -24.58
C ASP A 475 -27.49 5.11 -24.46
N ASN A 476 -28.47 4.24 -24.26
CA ASN A 476 -28.24 2.80 -24.23
C ASN A 476 -28.22 2.23 -25.67
N ASN A 477 -27.28 1.32 -25.93
CA ASN A 477 -27.13 0.66 -27.24
C ASN A 477 -28.31 -0.27 -27.62
N ASN A 478 -29.33 -0.37 -26.74
CA ASN A 478 -30.62 -1.07 -26.81
C ASN A 478 -30.61 -2.59 -27.07
N THR A 479 -29.50 -3.16 -27.53
CA THR A 479 -29.38 -4.58 -27.87
C THR A 479 -28.74 -5.36 -26.72
N GLU A 480 -27.78 -4.73 -26.03
CA GLU A 480 -27.05 -5.31 -24.90
C GLU A 480 -27.22 -4.48 -23.61
N ASN A 481 -27.99 -3.39 -23.69
CA ASN A 481 -28.28 -2.46 -22.59
C ASN A 481 -27.07 -1.74 -21.99
N TYR A 482 -26.01 -1.50 -22.78
CA TYR A 482 -24.88 -0.67 -22.34
C TYR A 482 -25.05 0.79 -22.73
N TYR A 483 -24.74 1.71 -21.82
CA TYR A 483 -24.66 3.14 -22.05
C TYR A 483 -23.32 3.51 -22.68
N GLY A 484 -23.35 4.43 -23.64
CA GLY A 484 -22.14 4.98 -24.24
C GLY A 484 -22.42 6.22 -25.06
N PHE A 485 -21.36 6.75 -25.67
CA PHE A 485 -21.43 7.96 -26.48
C PHE A 485 -21.87 7.59 -27.90
N ARG A 486 -23.10 7.95 -28.27
CA ARG A 486 -23.70 7.60 -29.55
C ARG A 486 -23.24 8.53 -30.67
N PHE A 487 -22.81 7.91 -31.76
CA PHE A 487 -22.59 8.57 -33.05
C PHE A 487 -23.89 8.59 -33.86
N THR A 488 -24.27 9.77 -34.35
CA THR A 488 -25.51 9.94 -35.13
C THR A 488 -25.20 10.00 -36.61
N PHE A 489 -25.62 9.01 -37.39
CA PHE A 489 -25.39 8.98 -38.85
C PHE A 489 -26.62 9.41 -39.62
N ALA A 490 -26.40 10.16 -40.71
CA ALA A 490 -27.44 10.44 -41.69
C ALA A 490 -27.90 9.15 -42.39
N THR A 491 -29.18 9.07 -42.72
CA THR A 491 -29.70 7.96 -43.54
C THR A 491 -29.24 8.15 -44.98
N VAL A 492 -28.49 7.18 -45.51
CA VAL A 492 -27.98 7.20 -46.89
C VAL A 492 -28.44 5.93 -47.59
N THR A 493 -29.05 6.06 -48.77
CA THR A 493 -29.69 4.94 -49.47
C THR A 493 -28.73 4.07 -50.29
N THR A 494 -27.51 4.55 -50.55
CA THR A 494 -26.49 3.85 -51.35
C THR A 494 -25.55 2.98 -50.50
N VAL A 495 -25.54 3.19 -49.19
CA VAL A 495 -24.74 2.39 -48.24
C VAL A 495 -25.66 1.48 -47.47
N THR A 496 -25.31 0.22 -47.46
CA THR A 496 -26.08 -0.87 -46.89
C THR A 496 -25.14 -1.77 -46.08
N PRO A 497 -25.67 -2.68 -45.26
CA PRO A 497 -24.82 -3.66 -44.61
C PRO A 497 -24.01 -4.49 -45.62
N ALA A 498 -24.56 -4.82 -46.79
CA ALA A 498 -23.92 -5.71 -47.77
C ALA A 498 -22.69 -5.11 -48.47
N ASN A 499 -22.57 -3.78 -48.55
CA ASN A 499 -21.43 -3.10 -49.18
C ASN A 499 -20.56 -2.32 -48.18
N SER A 500 -20.84 -2.45 -46.88
CA SER A 500 -19.99 -1.90 -45.81
C SER A 500 -18.65 -2.63 -45.75
N LEU A 501 -17.56 -1.88 -45.62
CA LEU A 501 -16.21 -2.42 -45.53
C LEU A 501 -15.59 -2.17 -44.15
N THR A 502 -15.57 -0.92 -43.72
CA THR A 502 -14.82 -0.53 -42.51
C THR A 502 -15.58 0.47 -41.67
N ALA A 503 -15.39 0.42 -40.34
CA ALA A 503 -15.88 1.45 -39.43
C ALA A 503 -14.79 1.86 -38.43
N TYR A 504 -14.75 3.13 -38.03
CA TYR A 504 -13.79 3.59 -37.02
C TYR A 504 -14.24 4.90 -36.36
N PRO A 505 -13.88 5.13 -35.08
CA PRO A 505 -13.99 6.45 -34.48
C PRO A 505 -12.87 7.35 -34.99
N ASP A 506 -13.19 8.61 -35.24
CA ASP A 506 -12.24 9.69 -35.48
C ASP A 506 -12.41 10.72 -34.36
N PHE A 507 -11.34 10.99 -33.64
CA PHE A 507 -11.33 11.89 -32.50
C PHE A 507 -10.88 13.31 -32.88
N GLY A 508 -10.68 13.57 -34.18
CA GLY A 508 -10.24 14.85 -34.72
C GLY A 508 -8.78 15.19 -34.39
N ALA A 509 -8.27 16.23 -35.05
CA ALA A 509 -6.86 16.65 -34.89
C ALA A 509 -6.53 17.17 -33.47
N ALA A 510 -7.52 17.71 -32.76
CA ALA A 510 -7.37 18.18 -31.38
C ALA A 510 -7.52 17.05 -30.33
N GLY A 511 -7.94 15.85 -30.76
CA GLY A 511 -8.31 14.74 -29.89
C GLY A 511 -9.53 15.04 -29.00
N CYS A 512 -9.87 14.10 -28.11
CA CYS A 512 -10.85 14.33 -27.05
C CYS A 512 -10.35 13.90 -25.66
N ASP A 513 -10.99 14.39 -24.60
CA ASP A 513 -10.68 13.99 -23.23
C ASP A 513 -11.81 13.13 -22.64
N PHE A 514 -11.44 12.07 -21.91
CA PHE A 514 -12.35 11.31 -21.06
C PHE A 514 -11.87 11.40 -19.61
N GLU A 515 -12.82 11.63 -18.71
CA GLU A 515 -12.52 11.85 -17.31
C GLU A 515 -13.40 10.98 -16.43
N LEU A 516 -12.80 10.34 -15.43
CA LEU A 516 -13.55 9.83 -14.30
C LEU A 516 -13.45 10.80 -13.14
N GLN A 517 -14.62 11.13 -12.59
CA GLN A 517 -14.78 12.17 -11.59
C GLN A 517 -15.51 11.67 -10.35
N VAL A 518 -15.13 12.26 -9.23
CA VAL A 518 -15.68 12.04 -7.89
C VAL A 518 -16.10 13.38 -7.28
N GLN A 519 -17.06 13.37 -6.37
CA GLN A 519 -17.44 14.59 -5.65
C GLN A 519 -16.47 14.89 -4.51
N VAL A 520 -15.95 16.11 -4.49
CA VAL A 520 -15.14 16.69 -3.41
C VAL A 520 -15.76 18.03 -3.05
N ASN A 521 -16.24 18.21 -1.82
CA ASN A 521 -16.93 19.43 -1.37
C ASN A 521 -18.08 19.88 -2.29
N GLY A 522 -18.82 18.93 -2.87
CA GLY A 522 -19.91 19.21 -3.80
C GLY A 522 -19.47 19.58 -5.23
N ALA A 523 -18.17 19.61 -5.52
CA ALA A 523 -17.62 19.80 -6.87
C ALA A 523 -17.12 18.47 -7.45
N TRP A 524 -17.35 18.24 -8.74
CA TRP A 524 -16.79 17.08 -9.44
C TRP A 524 -15.30 17.32 -9.75
N LYS A 525 -14.43 16.48 -9.20
CA LYS A 525 -12.99 16.46 -9.44
C LYS A 525 -12.56 15.21 -10.18
N THR A 526 -11.59 15.36 -11.08
CA THR A 526 -11.10 14.30 -11.96
C THR A 526 -9.98 13.52 -11.31
N TYR A 527 -10.21 12.25 -10.99
CA TYR A 527 -9.19 11.34 -10.42
C TYR A 527 -8.51 10.48 -11.49
N GLN A 528 -9.11 10.38 -12.68
CA GLN A 528 -8.49 9.73 -13.84
C GLN A 528 -8.82 10.52 -15.10
N ARG A 529 -7.82 10.77 -15.96
CA ARG A 529 -8.00 11.46 -17.24
C ARG A 529 -7.28 10.72 -18.35
N TRP A 530 -7.99 10.43 -19.42
CA TRP A 530 -7.43 10.06 -20.72
C TRP A 530 -7.46 11.32 -21.58
N SER A 531 -6.28 11.88 -21.89
CA SER A 531 -6.17 13.21 -22.49
C SER A 531 -5.70 13.19 -23.95
N ALA A 532 -6.22 14.14 -24.73
CA ALA A 532 -5.95 14.34 -26.15
C ALA A 532 -6.01 13.02 -26.94
N CYS A 533 -7.04 12.23 -26.62
CA CYS A 533 -7.34 10.93 -27.19
C CYS A 533 -7.55 11.07 -28.69
N GLY A 534 -6.83 10.32 -29.50
CA GLY A 534 -7.08 10.31 -30.93
C GLY A 534 -5.92 9.75 -31.72
N PRO A 535 -6.09 9.50 -33.04
CA PRO A 535 -5.04 8.88 -33.79
C PRO A 535 -4.16 9.91 -34.51
N ALA A 536 -2.86 9.61 -34.55
CA ALA A 536 -2.06 9.88 -35.75
C ALA A 536 -2.38 8.87 -36.87
N HIS A 537 -3.03 7.73 -36.57
CA HIS A 537 -3.53 6.70 -37.52
C HIS A 537 -4.85 6.06 -37.05
N PRO A 538 -6.00 6.19 -37.76
CA PRO A 538 -7.27 5.64 -37.28
C PRO A 538 -7.16 4.12 -37.16
N LEU A 539 -7.43 3.58 -35.97
CA LEU A 539 -7.59 2.13 -35.80
C LEU A 539 -8.89 1.73 -36.48
N ILE A 540 -8.83 0.77 -37.40
CA ILE A 540 -9.95 0.46 -38.31
C ILE A 540 -10.57 -0.88 -37.95
N PHE A 541 -11.89 -0.91 -37.79
CA PHE A 541 -12.68 -2.15 -37.79
C PHE A 541 -12.88 -2.63 -39.22
N GLN A 542 -12.42 -3.84 -39.57
CA GLN A 542 -12.58 -4.41 -40.93
C GLN A 542 -13.07 -5.87 -40.86
N PRO A 543 -14.37 -6.11 -40.60
CA PRO A 543 -14.90 -7.48 -40.53
C PRO A 543 -15.21 -8.06 -41.93
N PRO A 544 -15.39 -9.38 -42.06
CA PRO A 544 -15.89 -10.01 -43.27
C PRO A 544 -17.31 -9.53 -43.59
N THR A 545 -17.66 -9.48 -44.88
CA THR A 545 -18.95 -8.96 -45.36
C THR A 545 -20.17 -9.60 -44.68
N SER A 546 -20.09 -10.89 -44.33
CA SER A 546 -21.18 -11.62 -43.66
C SER A 546 -21.57 -11.03 -42.30
N TYR A 547 -20.63 -10.40 -41.58
CA TYR A 547 -20.86 -9.82 -40.25
C TYR A 547 -21.75 -8.58 -40.31
N TRP A 548 -21.64 -7.79 -41.37
CA TRP A 548 -22.52 -6.64 -41.56
C TRP A 548 -23.96 -7.09 -41.81
N THR A 549 -24.15 -8.19 -42.53
CA THR A 549 -25.47 -8.70 -42.95
C THR A 549 -26.17 -9.60 -41.94
N ASP A 550 -25.45 -10.13 -40.95
CA ASP A 550 -25.99 -11.06 -39.96
C ASP A 550 -26.48 -10.33 -38.70
N ASN A 551 -27.80 -10.10 -38.62
CA ASN A 551 -28.45 -9.47 -37.47
C ASN A 551 -28.35 -10.27 -36.16
N THR A 552 -27.89 -11.53 -36.18
CA THR A 552 -27.64 -12.35 -34.99
C THR A 552 -26.19 -12.27 -34.50
N VAL A 553 -25.25 -11.85 -35.37
CA VAL A 553 -23.80 -11.75 -35.11
C VAL A 553 -23.33 -10.30 -34.96
N ASN A 554 -24.11 -9.32 -35.44
CA ASN A 554 -23.95 -7.86 -35.20
C ASN A 554 -24.06 -7.45 -33.69
N THR A 555 -24.06 -8.44 -32.79
CA THR A 555 -24.31 -8.40 -31.35
C THR A 555 -23.09 -8.80 -30.52
N LYS A 556 -21.91 -8.90 -31.13
CA LYS A 556 -20.65 -9.20 -30.42
C LYS A 556 -19.81 -7.92 -30.37
N PHE A 557 -19.15 -7.60 -29.26
CA PHE A 557 -18.35 -6.39 -29.12
C PHE A 557 -17.24 -6.35 -30.17
N GLN A 558 -16.98 -5.17 -30.75
CA GLN A 558 -16.14 -5.01 -31.94
C GLN A 558 -14.97 -4.08 -31.65
N ASP A 559 -13.85 -4.34 -32.31
CA ASP A 559 -12.69 -3.44 -32.35
C ASP A 559 -12.94 -2.29 -33.33
N PRO A 560 -12.26 -1.13 -33.22
CA PRO A 560 -11.12 -0.87 -32.34
C PRO A 560 -11.51 -0.77 -30.85
N GLU A 561 -10.67 -1.37 -30.02
CA GLU A 561 -10.62 -1.26 -28.58
C GLU A 561 -9.43 -0.39 -28.15
N PHE A 562 -9.62 0.38 -27.09
CA PHE A 562 -8.57 1.12 -26.40
C PHE A 562 -8.48 0.62 -24.97
N VAL A 563 -7.31 0.20 -24.52
CA VAL A 563 -7.15 -0.46 -23.21
C VAL A 563 -5.89 -0.01 -22.48
N THR A 564 -6.02 0.15 -21.16
CA THR A 564 -4.89 0.38 -20.25
C THR A 564 -4.29 -0.95 -19.80
N LEU A 565 -2.97 -1.00 -19.60
CA LEU A 565 -2.30 -2.12 -18.94
C LEU A 565 -2.82 -2.33 -17.51
N ASP A 566 -3.02 -1.25 -16.75
CA ASP A 566 -3.67 -1.26 -15.44
C ASP A 566 -4.56 -0.02 -15.37
N PRO A 567 -5.86 -0.12 -15.06
CA PRO A 567 -6.74 1.03 -15.14
C PRO A 567 -6.45 2.10 -14.09
N ARG A 568 -5.67 1.80 -13.05
CA ARG A 568 -5.27 2.79 -12.03
C ARG A 568 -4.17 3.75 -12.52
N THR A 569 -3.54 3.49 -13.65
CA THR A 569 -2.49 4.36 -14.21
C THR A 569 -2.54 4.44 -15.74
N VAL A 570 -2.21 5.60 -16.28
CA VAL A 570 -2.01 5.80 -17.73
C VAL A 570 -0.56 6.15 -18.06
N ARG A 571 0.38 5.89 -17.13
CA ARG A 571 1.83 6.17 -17.28
C ARG A 571 2.45 5.52 -18.52
N PHE A 572 1.94 4.35 -18.93
CA PHE A 572 2.34 3.61 -20.14
C PHE A 572 1.42 3.84 -21.34
N GLY A 573 0.58 4.87 -21.27
CA GLY A 573 -0.41 5.19 -22.28
C GLY A 573 -1.63 4.27 -22.26
N VAL A 574 -2.43 4.41 -23.31
CA VAL A 574 -3.63 3.60 -23.58
C VAL A 574 -3.42 2.99 -24.96
N TRP A 575 -3.47 1.67 -25.02
CA TRP A 575 -3.07 0.92 -26.19
C TRP A 575 -4.28 0.64 -27.07
N GLY A 576 -4.09 0.80 -28.37
CA GLY A 576 -5.10 0.46 -29.36
C GLY A 576 -4.86 -0.91 -29.97
N ASN A 577 -5.92 -1.62 -30.32
CA ASN A 577 -5.83 -2.75 -31.26
C ASN A 577 -6.49 -2.38 -32.61
N GLN A 578 -5.94 -2.95 -33.69
CA GLN A 578 -6.57 -2.96 -35.00
C GLN A 578 -7.02 -4.38 -35.30
N ALA A 579 -8.27 -4.57 -35.73
CA ALA A 579 -8.80 -5.89 -36.05
C ALA A 579 -8.97 -6.09 -37.57
N SER A 580 -8.35 -7.15 -38.09
CA SER A 580 -8.78 -7.80 -39.33
C SER A 580 -9.26 -9.21 -38.98
N HIS A 581 -10.57 -9.44 -38.99
CA HIS A 581 -11.14 -10.62 -38.34
C HIS A 581 -11.69 -11.67 -39.32
N ALA A 582 -11.55 -12.96 -39.00
CA ALA A 582 -12.26 -14.07 -39.65
C ALA A 582 -12.60 -15.17 -38.62
N GLY A 583 -13.57 -14.94 -37.72
CA GLY A 583 -14.12 -15.94 -36.77
C GLY A 583 -14.15 -15.54 -35.28
N ALA A 584 -15.16 -14.75 -34.84
CA ALA A 584 -15.14 -14.06 -33.55
C ALA A 584 -15.68 -14.86 -32.34
N SER A 585 -14.99 -14.69 -31.19
CA SER A 585 -15.54 -15.00 -29.85
C SER A 585 -16.07 -13.71 -29.17
N PRO A 586 -17.28 -13.69 -28.58
CA PRO A 586 -18.00 -12.49 -28.14
C PRO A 586 -17.60 -11.90 -26.78
N SER A 587 -16.61 -12.47 -26.08
CA SER A 587 -16.50 -12.38 -24.63
C SER A 587 -15.49 -11.36 -24.07
N ASP A 588 -14.83 -10.57 -24.93
CA ASP A 588 -13.70 -9.70 -24.55
C ASP A 588 -14.10 -8.48 -23.70
N PHE A 589 -15.32 -7.95 -23.88
CA PHE A 589 -15.77 -6.72 -23.21
C PHE A 589 -16.15 -6.89 -21.73
N THR A 590 -16.51 -8.11 -21.32
CA THR A 590 -16.99 -8.44 -19.95
C THR A 590 -16.05 -9.35 -19.18
N ILE A 591 -15.13 -10.02 -19.89
CA ILE A 591 -14.09 -10.82 -19.28
C ILE A 591 -12.82 -10.04 -19.55
N GLY A 592 -12.29 -9.33 -18.55
CA GLY A 592 -11.14 -8.43 -18.67
C GLY A 592 -9.89 -8.97 -19.36
N ILE A 593 -9.87 -10.22 -19.85
CA ILE A 593 -8.90 -10.66 -20.84
C ILE A 593 -8.84 -9.68 -21.99
N ALA A 594 -7.68 -9.07 -22.18
CA ALA A 594 -7.18 -8.90 -23.53
C ALA A 594 -6.82 -10.30 -24.08
N THR A 595 -7.84 -11.09 -24.47
CA THR A 595 -7.66 -12.22 -25.40
C THR A 595 -7.79 -11.75 -26.84
N GLY A 596 -7.81 -10.44 -27.11
CA GLY A 596 -7.76 -9.86 -28.45
C GLY A 596 -6.75 -10.55 -29.37
N LEU A 597 -5.66 -11.13 -28.85
CA LEU A 597 -4.93 -12.14 -29.62
C LEU A 597 -5.51 -13.52 -29.41
N GLN A 598 -6.61 -13.78 -30.12
CA GLN A 598 -7.15 -15.12 -30.28
C GLN A 598 -6.02 -16.09 -30.65
N VAL A 599 -5.94 -17.19 -29.91
CA VAL A 599 -4.88 -18.22 -29.98
C VAL A 599 -5.04 -19.15 -31.20
N ALA A 600 -5.76 -18.73 -32.25
CA ALA A 600 -6.04 -19.56 -33.43
C ALA A 600 -5.29 -19.03 -34.66
N ALA A 601 -4.35 -19.84 -35.14
CA ALA A 601 -3.55 -19.73 -36.36
C ALA A 601 -3.80 -18.49 -37.26
N GLY A 602 -2.98 -17.46 -37.04
CA GLY A 602 -2.78 -16.28 -37.89
C GLY A 602 -2.65 -15.00 -37.06
N THR A 603 -1.88 -14.04 -37.57
CA THR A 603 -1.68 -12.75 -36.90
C THR A 603 -2.86 -11.84 -37.24
N TYR A 604 -3.72 -11.52 -36.26
CA TYR A 604 -4.97 -10.79 -36.53
C TYR A 604 -5.16 -9.49 -35.72
N GLU A 605 -4.27 -9.19 -34.77
CA GLU A 605 -4.23 -7.91 -34.04
C GLU A 605 -2.78 -7.47 -33.79
N GLY A 606 -2.49 -6.18 -33.99
CA GLY A 606 -1.22 -5.55 -33.63
C GLY A 606 -1.45 -4.53 -32.53
N VAL A 607 -0.66 -4.61 -31.47
CA VAL A 607 -0.60 -3.55 -30.46
C VAL A 607 0.17 -2.38 -31.06
N THR A 608 -0.42 -1.19 -31.10
CA THR A 608 0.33 0.04 -31.36
C THR A 608 1.00 0.46 -30.05
N ASP A 609 2.11 -0.18 -29.73
CA ASP A 609 2.88 0.09 -28.53
C ASP A 609 3.84 1.25 -28.74
N LEU A 610 4.15 1.93 -27.64
CA LEU A 610 5.28 2.85 -27.59
C LEU A 610 6.17 2.46 -26.43
N PRO A 611 7.49 2.35 -26.67
CA PRO A 611 8.40 1.94 -25.63
C PRO A 611 8.40 2.94 -24.48
N PRO A 612 8.65 2.48 -23.23
CA PRO A 612 8.90 3.37 -22.12
C PRO A 612 10.17 4.20 -22.36
N VAL A 613 10.26 5.34 -21.69
CA VAL A 613 11.49 6.12 -21.62
C VAL A 613 12.58 5.33 -20.90
N GLY A 614 13.77 5.31 -21.48
CA GLY A 614 14.95 4.68 -20.89
C GLY A 614 15.17 3.23 -21.29
N GLY A 615 14.29 2.63 -22.10
CA GLY A 615 14.52 1.30 -22.67
C GLY A 615 13.42 0.86 -23.62
N ASN A 616 13.76 0.05 -24.62
CA ASN A 616 12.73 -0.60 -25.43
C ASN A 616 12.00 -1.67 -24.61
N PHE A 617 10.74 -1.93 -24.94
CA PHE A 617 10.19 -3.24 -24.64
C PHE A 617 11.10 -4.31 -25.25
N GLY A 618 11.51 -5.30 -24.45
CA GLY A 618 12.10 -6.53 -24.95
C GLY A 618 11.10 -7.14 -25.93
N SER A 619 11.49 -7.25 -27.20
CA SER A 619 10.63 -7.68 -28.32
C SER A 619 9.30 -6.92 -28.44
N PRO A 620 9.18 -5.85 -29.28
CA PRO A 620 7.93 -5.10 -29.46
C PRO A 620 6.77 -5.94 -30.05
N ALA A 621 7.09 -7.11 -30.63
CA ALA A 621 6.11 -8.00 -31.24
C ALA A 621 5.57 -9.04 -30.22
N SER A 622 4.71 -8.61 -29.31
CA SER A 622 3.93 -9.54 -28.48
C SER A 622 2.45 -9.28 -28.58
N ALA A 623 1.75 -10.37 -28.83
CA ALA A 623 0.31 -10.49 -28.68
C ALA A 623 -0.14 -10.24 -27.22
N ASN A 624 0.56 -10.82 -26.27
CA ASN A 624 0.04 -10.98 -24.93
C ASN A 624 0.27 -9.73 -24.07
N LYS A 625 -0.71 -8.81 -24.01
CA LYS A 625 -0.65 -7.57 -23.19
C LYS A 625 -0.29 -7.86 -21.72
N TYR A 626 -0.77 -8.98 -21.19
CA TYR A 626 -0.49 -9.40 -19.82
C TYR A 626 0.99 -9.67 -19.51
N LEU A 627 1.83 -9.95 -20.52
CA LEU A 627 3.28 -10.14 -20.34
C LEU A 627 3.98 -8.81 -20.03
N TYR A 628 3.57 -7.73 -20.70
CA TYR A 628 4.05 -6.38 -20.38
C TYR A 628 3.54 -5.93 -19.02
N GLU A 629 2.25 -6.10 -18.76
CA GLU A 629 1.63 -5.77 -17.47
C GLU A 629 2.32 -6.39 -16.27
N ARG A 630 2.56 -7.70 -16.29
CA ARG A 630 3.27 -8.40 -15.21
C ARG A 630 4.76 -8.16 -15.23
N ASN A 631 5.31 -7.86 -16.38
CA ASN A 631 6.73 -7.69 -16.56
C ASN A 631 7.54 -8.89 -16.03
N ASP A 632 7.04 -10.13 -16.23
CA ASP A 632 7.62 -11.35 -15.66
C ASP A 632 8.22 -12.31 -16.70
N ASP A 633 8.05 -12.02 -18.00
CA ASP A 633 8.57 -12.80 -19.12
C ASP A 633 10.03 -12.44 -19.46
N GLY A 634 10.83 -13.43 -19.88
CA GLY A 634 12.24 -13.21 -20.23
C GLY A 634 12.48 -12.67 -21.65
N THR A 635 11.46 -12.73 -22.51
CA THR A 635 11.51 -12.34 -23.93
C THR A 635 10.75 -11.03 -24.16
N VAL A 636 9.61 -10.86 -23.48
CA VAL A 636 8.68 -9.74 -23.61
C VAL A 636 8.56 -8.97 -22.29
N HIS A 637 9.32 -7.90 -22.11
CA HIS A 637 9.41 -7.20 -20.83
C HIS A 637 9.85 -5.75 -20.98
N TYR A 638 9.88 -5.01 -19.88
CA TYR A 638 10.58 -3.73 -19.75
C TYR A 638 11.43 -3.74 -18.49
N THR A 639 12.44 -2.87 -18.46
CA THR A 639 13.34 -2.70 -17.31
C THR A 639 13.25 -1.27 -16.82
N ASP A 640 13.31 -1.09 -15.50
CA ASP A 640 13.41 0.24 -14.93
C ASP A 640 14.74 0.93 -15.34
N PRO A 641 14.90 2.25 -15.16
CA PRO A 641 16.11 3.00 -15.54
C PRO A 641 17.42 2.43 -14.98
N ASP A 642 17.39 1.68 -13.89
CA ASP A 642 18.54 0.96 -13.33
C ASP A 642 18.77 -0.44 -13.91
N THR A 643 18.16 -0.74 -15.06
CA THR A 643 18.22 -1.99 -15.85
C THR A 643 17.62 -3.22 -15.18
N ILE A 644 16.88 -3.07 -14.08
CA ILE A 644 16.24 -4.19 -13.39
C ILE A 644 14.82 -4.42 -13.94
N GLN A 645 14.52 -5.68 -14.26
CA GLN A 645 13.16 -6.13 -14.53
C GLN A 645 12.41 -6.37 -13.21
N ARG A 646 11.66 -5.37 -12.73
CA ARG A 646 10.79 -5.53 -11.56
C ARG A 646 9.41 -6.01 -12.00
N ARG A 647 8.96 -7.12 -11.42
CA ARG A 647 7.70 -7.79 -11.76
C ARG A 647 6.51 -7.11 -11.07
N GLY A 648 5.32 -7.32 -11.64
CA GLY A 648 4.04 -7.07 -11.01
C GLY A 648 3.82 -7.94 -9.78
N ASP A 649 2.78 -7.60 -9.01
CA ASP A 649 2.41 -8.30 -7.79
C ASP A 649 2.16 -9.79 -8.07
N SER A 650 2.79 -10.65 -7.26
CA SER A 650 2.66 -12.09 -7.39
C SER A 650 1.23 -12.53 -7.06
N ILE A 651 0.54 -13.17 -8.00
CA ILE A 651 -0.78 -13.77 -7.79
C ILE A 651 -0.71 -15.31 -7.83
N SER A 652 -1.71 -15.97 -7.24
CA SER A 652 -1.76 -17.44 -7.20
C SER A 652 -2.37 -18.01 -8.49
N GLY A 653 -1.76 -19.07 -9.04
CA GLY A 653 -2.29 -19.82 -10.17
C GLY A 653 -1.96 -19.25 -11.56
N THR A 654 -2.68 -19.71 -12.59
CA THR A 654 -2.44 -19.40 -14.01
C THR A 654 -3.28 -18.23 -14.55
N THR A 655 -3.88 -17.43 -13.68
CA THR A 655 -4.70 -16.26 -14.09
C THR A 655 -3.79 -15.10 -14.51
N THR A 656 -4.28 -14.15 -15.31
CA THR A 656 -3.54 -12.92 -15.69
C THR A 656 -4.01 -11.71 -14.86
N PRO A 657 -3.28 -10.59 -14.83
CA PRO A 657 -3.71 -9.42 -14.09
C PRO A 657 -5.05 -8.84 -14.56
N MET A 658 -5.44 -8.98 -15.81
CA MET A 658 -6.76 -8.55 -16.25
C MET A 658 -7.84 -9.66 -16.15
N LEU A 659 -7.43 -10.87 -15.74
CA LEU A 659 -8.27 -12.05 -15.55
C LEU A 659 -8.24 -12.68 -14.15
N PRO A 660 -8.18 -11.92 -13.06
CA PRO A 660 -8.18 -12.53 -11.75
C PRO A 660 -9.58 -13.09 -11.46
N ALA A 661 -9.78 -14.40 -11.66
CA ALA A 661 -10.87 -15.09 -10.98
C ALA A 661 -10.76 -14.95 -9.44
N ASN A 662 -9.58 -14.58 -8.94
CA ASN A 662 -9.25 -14.41 -7.53
C ASN A 662 -9.02 -12.93 -7.20
N SER A 663 -10.08 -12.15 -6.91
CA SER A 663 -9.96 -10.81 -6.29
C SER A 663 -9.10 -10.84 -5.02
N SER A 664 -9.10 -12.01 -4.39
CA SER A 664 -8.32 -12.41 -3.24
C SER A 664 -6.82 -12.13 -3.27
N ASP A 665 -6.21 -12.09 -4.45
CA ASP A 665 -4.76 -11.90 -4.61
C ASP A 665 -4.40 -10.46 -5.00
N ARG A 666 -5.39 -9.57 -5.09
CA ARG A 666 -5.18 -8.16 -5.41
C ARG A 666 -4.76 -7.37 -4.18
N PRO A 667 -4.11 -6.22 -4.37
CA PRO A 667 -3.97 -5.26 -3.29
C PRO A 667 -5.32 -4.84 -2.74
N GLN A 668 -5.36 -4.66 -1.43
CA GLN A 668 -6.51 -4.11 -0.73
C GLN A 668 -6.32 -2.62 -0.54
N ILE A 669 -7.38 -1.84 -0.74
CA ILE A 669 -7.43 -0.46 -0.28
C ILE A 669 -7.87 -0.46 1.18
N LEU A 670 -6.99 -0.04 2.09
CA LEU A 670 -7.18 -0.27 3.53
C LEU A 670 -8.23 0.65 4.16
N ASN A 671 -8.20 1.93 3.80
CA ASN A 671 -9.01 3.02 4.35
C ASN A 671 -9.01 3.03 5.89
N ARG A 672 -7.80 2.91 6.43
CA ARG A 672 -7.52 3.03 7.86
C ARG A 672 -6.02 3.23 8.10
N PRO A 673 -5.63 3.77 9.28
CA PRO A 673 -4.25 3.77 9.71
C PRO A 673 -3.61 2.38 9.63
N PHE A 674 -2.34 2.36 9.24
CA PHE A 674 -1.57 1.12 9.18
C PHE A 674 -1.39 0.51 10.57
N GLN A 675 -1.56 -0.81 10.67
CA GLN A 675 -1.29 -1.58 11.87
C GLN A 675 0.17 -2.08 11.92
N SER A 676 0.79 -2.23 10.74
CA SER A 676 2.23 -2.44 10.60
C SER A 676 2.78 -1.61 9.47
N LEU A 677 4.03 -1.17 9.60
CA LEU A 677 4.71 -0.43 8.55
C LEU A 677 4.78 -1.20 7.23
N ALA A 678 4.87 -2.53 7.28
CA ALA A 678 4.86 -3.36 6.08
C ALA A 678 3.49 -3.47 5.40
N GLU A 679 2.41 -2.91 5.97
CA GLU A 679 1.14 -2.70 5.23
C GLU A 679 1.28 -1.67 4.10
N LEU A 680 2.36 -0.86 4.08
CA LEU A 680 2.75 -0.06 2.92
C LEU A 680 2.86 -0.91 1.64
N GLY A 681 3.06 -2.23 1.75
CA GLY A 681 3.05 -3.13 0.61
C GLY A 681 1.73 -3.18 -0.16
N GLN A 682 0.64 -2.58 0.36
CA GLN A 682 -0.64 -2.44 -0.35
C GLN A 682 -0.73 -1.17 -1.20
N VAL A 683 0.20 -0.23 -1.03
CA VAL A 683 0.21 1.06 -1.72
C VAL A 683 0.57 0.88 -3.18
N PHE A 684 -0.26 1.41 -4.08
CA PHE A 684 0.00 1.37 -5.52
C PHE A 684 1.27 2.17 -5.90
N ARG A 685 2.13 1.58 -6.74
CA ARG A 685 3.44 2.15 -7.11
C ARG A 685 3.41 3.06 -8.34
N ASP A 686 2.22 3.26 -8.90
CA ASP A 686 2.01 3.93 -10.18
C ASP A 686 2.75 3.28 -11.36
N GLN A 687 2.78 1.94 -11.33
CA GLN A 687 3.21 1.10 -12.43
C GLN A 687 2.20 -0.04 -12.57
N PRO A 688 1.97 -0.56 -13.79
CA PRO A 688 0.97 -1.60 -14.01
C PRO A 688 1.16 -2.77 -13.06
N TRP A 689 0.11 -3.06 -12.29
CA TRP A 689 0.03 -4.19 -11.37
C TRP A 689 1.11 -4.26 -10.30
N LYS A 690 1.72 -3.13 -9.95
CA LYS A 690 2.74 -3.06 -8.90
C LYS A 690 2.25 -2.26 -7.71
N THR A 691 2.37 -2.84 -6.54
CA THR A 691 2.40 -2.12 -5.27
C THR A 691 3.83 -2.01 -4.77
N LEU A 692 4.05 -1.23 -3.71
CA LEU A 692 5.38 -1.15 -3.07
C LEU A 692 5.87 -2.56 -2.70
N ASP A 693 7.10 -2.89 -3.05
CA ASP A 693 7.59 -4.25 -2.97
C ASP A 693 8.23 -4.53 -1.61
N PHE A 694 7.59 -5.35 -0.77
CA PHE A 694 8.22 -5.92 0.43
C PHE A 694 8.38 -7.44 0.36
N THR A 695 8.62 -7.96 -0.84
CA THR A 695 8.67 -9.40 -1.12
C THR A 695 9.86 -9.87 -1.93
N THR A 696 10.65 -8.96 -2.51
CA THR A 696 11.85 -9.35 -3.28
C THR A 696 13.12 -8.74 -2.71
N ALA A 697 14.24 -9.44 -2.89
CA ALA A 697 15.56 -8.91 -2.52
C ALA A 697 16.00 -7.71 -3.38
N SER A 698 15.38 -7.52 -4.56
CA SER A 698 15.61 -6.39 -5.46
C SER A 698 14.64 -5.22 -5.22
N SER A 699 13.90 -5.25 -4.12
CA SER A 699 12.93 -4.23 -3.76
C SER A 699 13.57 -2.83 -3.81
N PRO A 700 13.00 -1.91 -4.60
CA PRO A 700 13.41 -0.53 -4.59
C PRO A 700 12.86 0.26 -3.41
N ASP A 701 11.90 -0.31 -2.68
CA ASP A 701 11.10 0.39 -1.68
C ASP A 701 11.51 -0.01 -0.24
N ALA A 702 12.50 -0.90 -0.10
CA ALA A 702 12.95 -1.43 1.19
C ALA A 702 13.31 -0.34 2.21
N GLY A 703 13.84 0.81 1.76
CA GLY A 703 14.22 1.92 2.64
C GLY A 703 13.07 2.51 3.43
N LEU A 704 11.84 2.38 2.93
CA LEU A 704 10.65 2.90 3.60
C LEU A 704 10.40 2.22 4.96
N LEU A 705 10.87 0.98 5.16
CA LEU A 705 10.78 0.26 6.44
C LEU A 705 11.69 0.81 7.55
N ASP A 706 12.65 1.66 7.19
CA ASP A 706 13.61 2.24 8.13
C ASP A 706 13.58 3.78 8.17
N VAL A 707 12.99 4.41 7.15
CA VAL A 707 12.75 5.86 7.10
C VAL A 707 11.49 6.26 7.88
N PHE A 708 10.48 5.39 7.90
CA PHE A 708 9.20 5.65 8.54
C PHE A 708 9.00 4.85 9.83
N THR A 709 8.09 5.32 10.67
CA THR A 709 7.49 4.59 11.80
C THR A 709 5.99 4.88 11.82
N LEU A 710 5.21 4.10 12.56
CA LEU A 710 3.78 4.36 12.74
C LEU A 710 3.49 5.42 13.80
N HIS A 711 4.40 5.63 14.75
CA HIS A 711 4.10 6.39 15.97
C HIS A 711 5.15 7.45 16.28
N GLU A 712 4.66 8.55 16.82
CA GLU A 712 5.47 9.71 17.21
C GLU A 712 6.20 9.45 18.53
N SER A 713 7.33 8.71 18.48
CA SER A 713 8.14 8.42 19.66
C SER A 713 9.63 8.36 19.33
N GLY A 714 10.49 8.96 20.17
CA GLY A 714 11.95 8.88 20.00
C GLY A 714 12.54 7.54 20.45
N ASN A 715 11.84 6.81 21.31
CA ASN A 715 12.21 5.50 21.84
C ASN A 715 10.99 4.59 21.82
N GLU A 716 11.17 3.35 21.37
CA GLU A 716 10.12 2.34 21.36
C GLU A 716 10.51 1.16 22.25
N GLY A 717 9.63 0.77 23.17
CA GLY A 717 9.70 -0.44 23.99
C GLY A 717 9.05 -1.65 23.29
N GLY A 718 9.15 -2.83 23.90
CA GLY A 718 8.62 -4.06 23.30
C GLY A 718 9.39 -4.53 22.08
N LYS A 719 10.68 -4.23 21.98
CA LYS A 719 11.49 -4.58 20.80
C LYS A 719 12.39 -5.76 21.09
N THR A 720 12.39 -6.72 20.16
CA THR A 720 13.28 -7.88 20.21
C THR A 720 14.39 -7.75 19.17
N SER A 721 15.61 -8.18 19.48
CA SER A 721 16.66 -8.30 18.46
C SER A 721 16.23 -9.30 17.38
N LEU A 722 16.24 -8.86 16.12
CA LEU A 722 16.00 -9.73 14.96
C LEU A 722 17.06 -10.85 14.86
N ASN A 723 18.26 -10.61 15.40
CA ASN A 723 19.36 -11.56 15.48
C ASN A 723 19.33 -12.43 16.75
N THR A 724 18.19 -12.48 17.46
CA THR A 724 18.07 -13.30 18.67
C THR A 724 18.42 -14.77 18.40
N ARG A 725 19.21 -15.37 19.29
CA ARG A 725 19.55 -16.80 19.24
C ARG A 725 18.49 -17.68 19.90
N TYR A 726 17.42 -17.09 20.42
CA TYR A 726 16.25 -17.83 20.90
C TYR A 726 15.21 -17.93 19.79
N LYS A 727 15.30 -19.00 18.99
CA LYS A 727 14.37 -19.28 17.88
C LYS A 727 12.90 -19.15 18.27
N VAL A 728 12.56 -19.59 19.48
CA VAL A 728 11.19 -19.61 20.02
C VAL A 728 10.57 -18.21 20.18
N ILE A 729 11.40 -17.17 20.31
CA ILE A 729 10.94 -15.79 20.34
C ILE A 729 10.42 -15.37 18.96
N LEU A 730 11.16 -15.72 17.91
CA LEU A 730 10.75 -15.48 16.52
C LEU A 730 9.51 -16.31 16.17
N THR A 731 9.42 -17.54 16.69
CA THR A 731 8.21 -18.38 16.60
C THR A 731 6.99 -17.71 17.23
N ALA A 732 7.12 -17.14 18.44
CA ALA A 732 6.02 -16.44 19.10
C ALA A 732 5.54 -15.22 18.31
N ILE A 733 6.47 -14.44 17.73
CA ILE A 733 6.15 -13.27 16.88
C ILE A 733 5.48 -13.71 15.55
N LEU A 734 5.94 -14.79 14.93
CA LEU A 734 5.40 -15.25 13.64
C LEU A 734 4.06 -16.01 13.79
N SER A 735 3.78 -16.59 14.95
CA SER A 735 2.54 -17.34 15.20
C SER A 735 1.29 -16.48 15.04
N ASN A 736 0.19 -17.13 14.62
CA ASN A 736 -1.12 -16.51 14.37
C ASN A 736 -1.12 -15.33 13.38
N ALA A 737 -0.07 -15.20 12.54
CA ALA A 737 -0.10 -14.32 11.37
C ALA A 737 -1.25 -14.70 10.45
N ILE A 738 -2.02 -13.75 9.95
CA ILE A 738 -2.88 -13.97 8.81
C ILE A 738 -2.11 -13.64 7.53
N LYS A 739 -2.24 -14.51 6.54
CA LYS A 739 -1.71 -14.30 5.20
C LYS A 739 -2.37 -13.12 4.51
N ARG A 740 -3.59 -12.77 4.93
CA ARG A 740 -4.46 -11.78 4.29
C ARG A 740 -5.02 -10.77 5.27
N LEU A 741 -4.95 -9.48 4.97
CA LEU A 741 -5.35 -8.38 5.84
C LEU A 741 -6.88 -8.33 6.08
N ALA A 742 -7.68 -8.68 5.07
CA ALA A 742 -9.12 -8.95 5.23
C ALA A 742 -9.43 -10.40 5.64
N GLY A 743 -8.40 -11.20 5.96
CA GLY A 743 -8.54 -12.61 6.28
C GLY A 743 -9.14 -12.90 7.66
N SER A 744 -9.50 -14.15 7.86
CA SER A 744 -10.07 -14.69 9.10
C SER A 744 -9.13 -15.70 9.76
N GLY A 745 -9.62 -16.47 10.74
CA GLY A 745 -8.86 -17.56 11.34
C GLY A 745 -8.39 -18.63 10.34
N ALA A 746 -9.09 -18.79 9.20
CA ALA A 746 -8.69 -19.71 8.14
C ALA A 746 -7.43 -19.27 7.38
N ASP A 747 -7.11 -17.97 7.40
CA ASP A 747 -5.94 -17.39 6.71
C ASP A 747 -4.68 -17.41 7.58
N VAL A 748 -4.77 -17.97 8.79
CA VAL A 748 -3.63 -18.07 9.71
C VAL A 748 -2.53 -18.94 9.10
N ILE A 749 -1.28 -18.50 9.23
CA ILE A 749 -0.10 -19.27 8.84
C ILE A 749 -0.06 -20.60 9.60
N ILE A 750 0.05 -21.71 8.87
CA ILE A 750 0.13 -23.03 9.49
C ILE A 750 1.50 -23.22 10.17
N THR A 751 1.53 -24.06 11.21
CA THR A 751 2.73 -24.29 12.03
C THR A 751 3.96 -24.68 11.22
N THR A 752 3.82 -25.58 10.24
CA THR A 752 4.94 -26.01 9.38
C THR A 752 5.52 -24.85 8.55
N GLN A 753 4.67 -24.00 7.97
CA GLN A 753 5.12 -22.84 7.19
C GLN A 753 5.86 -21.84 8.10
N ARG A 754 5.26 -21.53 9.26
CA ARG A 754 5.87 -20.66 10.28
C ARG A 754 7.24 -21.19 10.70
N ASP A 755 7.34 -22.47 11.04
CA ASP A 755 8.56 -23.06 11.59
C ASP A 755 9.68 -23.14 10.56
N ASN A 756 9.35 -23.36 9.28
CA ASN A 756 10.31 -23.30 8.17
C ASN A 756 10.88 -21.89 7.99
N ILE A 757 10.03 -20.84 8.00
CA ILE A 757 10.48 -19.44 7.89
C ILE A 757 11.37 -19.05 9.06
N VAL A 758 10.97 -19.41 10.28
CA VAL A 758 11.77 -19.11 11.48
C VAL A 758 13.09 -19.87 11.48
N ASN A 759 13.11 -21.12 10.99
CA ASN A 759 14.35 -21.88 10.78
C ASN A 759 15.29 -21.18 9.79
N ALA A 760 14.76 -20.75 8.64
CA ALA A 760 15.53 -20.03 7.63
C ALA A 760 16.15 -18.75 8.22
N LEU A 761 15.34 -17.92 8.89
CA LEU A 761 15.80 -16.69 9.54
C LEU A 761 16.86 -16.97 10.62
N TYR A 762 16.67 -17.98 11.46
CA TYR A 762 17.63 -18.36 12.50
C TYR A 762 18.98 -18.82 11.93
N ASN A 763 18.95 -19.55 10.82
CA ASN A 763 20.16 -20.04 10.14
C ASN A 763 20.89 -18.89 9.43
N ILE A 764 20.17 -18.04 8.68
CA ILE A 764 20.73 -16.86 8.02
C ILE A 764 21.44 -15.97 9.03
N THR A 765 20.73 -15.55 10.09
CA THR A 765 21.29 -14.66 11.13
C THR A 765 22.43 -15.26 11.95
N SER A 766 22.64 -16.59 11.88
CA SER A 766 23.78 -17.25 12.54
C SER A 766 25.10 -17.06 11.82
N THR A 767 25.04 -16.80 10.51
CA THR A 767 26.21 -16.64 9.63
C THR A 767 26.34 -15.21 9.11
N GLN A 768 25.20 -14.55 8.89
CA GLN A 768 25.09 -13.18 8.40
C GLN A 768 24.09 -12.42 9.29
N PRO A 769 24.52 -11.89 10.45
CA PRO A 769 23.66 -11.08 11.29
C PRO A 769 23.09 -9.89 10.52
N MET A 770 21.79 -9.62 10.68
CA MET A 770 21.13 -8.48 10.08
C MET A 770 21.61 -7.18 10.75
N ILE A 771 22.10 -6.25 9.94
CA ILE A 771 22.56 -4.94 10.38
C ILE A 771 21.39 -3.96 10.32
N ARG A 772 20.49 -4.09 9.35
CA ARG A 772 19.35 -3.19 9.15
C ARG A 772 18.06 -3.98 8.98
N LYS A 773 16.91 -3.33 9.21
CA LYS A 773 15.59 -3.95 8.96
C LYS A 773 15.42 -4.36 7.49
N THR A 774 16.02 -3.61 6.57
CA THR A 774 16.02 -3.89 5.13
C THR A 774 16.72 -5.19 4.75
N ASP A 775 17.61 -5.71 5.61
CA ASP A 775 18.29 -6.98 5.38
C ASP A 775 17.32 -8.17 5.43
N LEU A 776 16.14 -7.99 6.05
CA LEU A 776 15.08 -8.99 6.01
C LEU A 776 14.61 -9.23 4.56
N LEU A 777 14.54 -8.19 3.73
CA LEU A 777 14.25 -8.36 2.30
C LEU A 777 15.44 -8.96 1.57
N ALA A 778 16.63 -8.37 1.75
CA ALA A 778 17.82 -8.74 0.98
C ALA A 778 18.24 -10.21 1.23
N GLN A 779 18.02 -10.73 2.44
CA GLN A 779 18.52 -12.04 2.85
C GLN A 779 17.43 -13.12 2.97
N LEU A 780 16.19 -12.77 3.39
CA LEU A 780 15.14 -13.76 3.66
C LEU A 780 14.04 -13.81 2.60
N ALA A 781 13.69 -12.70 1.94
CA ALA A 781 12.48 -12.65 1.10
C ALA A 781 12.48 -13.64 -0.08
N ASN A 782 13.66 -13.96 -0.62
CA ASN A 782 13.82 -14.95 -1.69
C ASN A 782 13.93 -16.41 -1.19
N ASP A 783 13.93 -16.65 0.12
CA ASP A 783 14.03 -18.01 0.67
C ASP A 783 12.80 -18.85 0.25
N PRO A 784 12.96 -20.14 -0.10
CA PRO A 784 11.85 -21.02 -0.47
C PRO A 784 10.73 -21.10 0.58
N SER A 785 11.06 -20.96 1.87
CA SER A 785 10.08 -20.96 2.96
C SER A 785 9.15 -19.74 2.94
N VAL A 786 9.61 -18.61 2.39
CA VAL A 786 8.80 -17.39 2.21
C VAL A 786 8.07 -17.42 0.88
N THR A 787 8.78 -17.70 -0.21
CA THR A 787 8.17 -17.69 -1.56
C THR A 787 7.08 -18.75 -1.75
N SER A 788 7.14 -19.86 -1.01
CA SER A 788 6.10 -20.90 -0.99
C SER A 788 4.79 -20.50 -0.28
N LEU A 789 4.72 -19.31 0.34
CA LEU A 789 3.49 -18.79 0.93
C LEU A 789 2.42 -18.43 -0.12
N GLY A 790 2.79 -18.29 -1.40
CA GLY A 790 1.88 -18.05 -2.50
C GLY A 790 1.92 -16.61 -3.00
N ASN A 791 0.79 -15.91 -2.90
CA ASN A 791 0.61 -14.54 -3.38
C ASN A 791 1.46 -13.51 -2.60
N LYS A 792 1.53 -12.27 -3.10
CA LYS A 792 2.32 -11.18 -2.51
C LYS A 792 1.94 -10.90 -1.05
N GLU A 793 0.64 -10.71 -0.77
CA GLU A 793 0.13 -10.37 0.56
C GLU A 793 0.52 -11.41 1.62
N ALA A 794 0.50 -12.69 1.25
CA ALA A 794 0.95 -13.78 2.09
C ALA A 794 2.45 -13.71 2.34
N ARG A 795 3.29 -13.42 1.33
CA ARG A 795 4.74 -13.27 1.55
C ARG A 795 5.06 -12.10 2.49
N GLU A 796 4.34 -10.99 2.35
CA GLU A 796 4.49 -9.80 3.19
C GLU A 796 4.08 -10.01 4.65
N LEU A 797 3.38 -11.09 4.98
CA LEU A 797 3.07 -11.43 6.39
C LEU A 797 4.34 -11.50 7.25
N VAL A 798 5.46 -11.93 6.66
CA VAL A 798 6.76 -12.03 7.33
C VAL A 798 7.27 -10.64 7.69
N MET A 799 7.15 -9.70 6.76
CA MET A 799 7.53 -8.30 6.96
C MET A 799 6.60 -7.62 7.98
N ARG A 800 5.29 -7.84 7.90
CA ARG A 800 4.32 -7.34 8.90
C ARG A 800 4.58 -7.87 10.30
N ALA A 801 5.04 -9.12 10.41
CA ALA A 801 5.36 -9.73 11.69
C ALA A 801 6.62 -9.14 12.34
N PHE A 802 7.68 -8.92 11.56
CA PHE A 802 9.01 -8.66 12.11
C PHE A 802 9.44 -7.19 12.04
N SER A 803 9.00 -6.40 11.06
CA SER A 803 9.48 -5.02 10.85
C SER A 803 9.28 -4.12 12.09
N ASP A 804 8.13 -4.25 12.75
CA ASP A 804 7.78 -3.42 13.91
C ASP A 804 8.11 -4.10 15.24
N ALA A 805 7.93 -5.41 15.37
CA ALA A 805 8.22 -6.15 16.62
C ALA A 805 9.72 -6.32 16.89
N THR A 806 10.56 -6.18 15.87
CA THR A 806 12.00 -6.42 15.98
C THR A 806 12.85 -5.20 15.63
N GLN A 807 14.11 -5.25 16.04
CA GLN A 807 15.10 -4.23 15.79
C GLN A 807 16.46 -4.87 15.51
N THR A 808 17.31 -4.16 14.77
CA THR A 808 18.73 -4.51 14.59
C THR A 808 19.66 -3.50 15.24
N ARG A 809 19.21 -2.25 15.42
CA ARG A 809 20.03 -1.08 15.76
C ARG A 809 20.53 -1.03 17.22
N THR A 810 19.79 -1.59 18.17
CA THR A 810 20.03 -1.38 19.61
C THR A 810 20.48 -2.66 20.31
N TRP A 811 21.60 -2.60 21.03
CA TRP A 811 21.98 -3.65 21.96
C TRP A 811 21.20 -3.49 23.27
N ASN A 812 20.38 -4.49 23.57
CA ASN A 812 19.64 -4.56 24.83
C ASN A 812 20.33 -5.57 25.74
N LEU A 813 20.88 -5.08 26.85
CA LEU A 813 21.66 -5.84 27.81
C LEU A 813 20.94 -5.83 29.15
N MET A 814 20.87 -7.00 29.79
CA MET A 814 20.57 -7.13 31.20
C MET A 814 21.85 -7.57 31.90
N ILE A 815 22.35 -6.74 32.80
CA ILE A 815 23.55 -6.99 33.58
C ILE A 815 23.10 -7.39 34.99
N ASP A 816 23.52 -8.57 35.44
CA ASP A 816 23.29 -9.04 36.79
C ASP A 816 24.53 -8.82 37.65
N VAL A 817 24.41 -7.98 38.66
CA VAL A 817 25.49 -7.67 39.60
C VAL A 817 25.16 -8.29 40.94
N ILE A 818 25.91 -9.34 41.29
CA ILE A 818 25.77 -10.05 42.55
C ILE A 818 26.79 -9.50 43.54
N ALA A 819 26.30 -8.81 44.58
CA ALA A 819 27.09 -8.30 45.68
C ALA A 819 26.94 -9.22 46.90
N GLN A 820 28.02 -9.90 47.27
CA GLN A 820 28.06 -10.80 48.42
C GLN A 820 28.85 -10.15 49.57
N SER A 821 28.30 -10.20 50.78
CA SER A 821 28.98 -9.89 52.02
C SER A 821 29.19 -11.17 52.83
N GLY A 822 30.27 -11.21 53.61
CA GLY A 822 30.69 -12.44 54.26
C GLY A 822 32.11 -12.37 54.82
N ARG A 823 32.68 -13.53 55.13
CA ARG A 823 34.00 -13.64 55.76
C ARG A 823 34.77 -14.86 55.30
N TYR A 824 36.09 -14.84 55.47
CA TYR A 824 36.92 -16.03 55.33
C TYR A 824 36.99 -16.79 56.68
N PRO A 825 36.73 -18.11 56.70
CA PRO A 825 37.01 -18.91 57.88
C PRO A 825 38.52 -18.97 58.15
N PRO A 826 38.96 -19.23 59.39
CA PRO A 826 40.37 -19.14 59.78
C PRO A 826 41.34 -20.04 59.00
N ASN A 827 40.83 -21.08 58.33
CA ASN A 827 41.59 -22.03 57.52
C ASN A 827 41.49 -21.78 56.01
N ALA A 828 40.83 -20.71 55.56
CA ALA A 828 40.73 -20.41 54.13
C ALA A 828 42.07 -19.91 53.58
N SER A 829 42.54 -20.55 52.51
CA SER A 829 43.78 -20.22 51.80
C SER A 829 43.55 -19.68 50.39
N ALA A 830 42.28 -19.52 49.96
CA ALA A 830 41.91 -19.05 48.63
C ALA A 830 40.55 -18.35 48.64
N LEU A 831 40.27 -17.59 47.57
CA LEU A 831 39.01 -16.86 47.36
C LEU A 831 37.77 -17.77 47.44
N ALA A 832 37.89 -19.03 47.01
CA ALA A 832 36.83 -20.04 47.08
C ALA A 832 36.41 -20.40 48.52
N GLY A 833 37.20 -20.03 49.54
CA GLY A 833 36.86 -20.22 50.95
C GLY A 833 35.99 -19.12 51.54
N PHE A 834 35.58 -18.11 50.76
CA PHE A 834 34.71 -17.04 51.26
C PHE A 834 33.33 -17.60 51.64
N LEU A 835 32.93 -17.43 52.90
CA LEU A 835 31.61 -17.77 53.40
C LEU A 835 30.68 -16.58 53.18
N VAL A 836 29.68 -16.76 52.32
CA VAL A 836 28.64 -15.76 52.04
C VAL A 836 27.66 -15.71 53.21
N GLU A 837 27.51 -14.54 53.82
CA GLU A 837 26.57 -14.28 54.93
C GLU A 837 25.40 -13.39 54.47
N GLY A 838 25.58 -12.63 53.38
CA GLY A 838 24.53 -11.86 52.74
C GLY A 838 24.77 -11.76 51.24
N GLU A 839 23.69 -11.71 50.46
CA GLU A 839 23.75 -11.60 49.00
C GLU A 839 22.68 -10.62 48.52
N GLN A 840 23.07 -9.70 47.64
CA GLN A 840 22.17 -8.77 46.97
C GLN A 840 22.41 -8.82 45.46
N HIS A 841 21.33 -8.81 44.68
CA HIS A 841 21.37 -8.82 43.23
C HIS A 841 20.87 -7.47 42.71
N TYR A 842 21.65 -6.83 41.84
CA TYR A 842 21.27 -5.62 41.13
C TYR A 842 21.18 -5.92 39.64
N TRP A 843 19.97 -5.81 39.10
CA TRP A 843 19.74 -5.96 37.67
C TRP A 843 19.71 -4.60 36.97
N VAL A 844 20.68 -4.36 36.10
CA VAL A 844 20.79 -3.13 35.31
C VAL A 844 20.38 -3.44 33.87
N HIS A 845 19.42 -2.67 33.35
CA HIS A 845 19.00 -2.74 31.96
C HIS A 845 19.62 -1.58 31.17
N VAL A 846 20.35 -1.90 30.11
CA VAL A 846 21.01 -0.91 29.25
C VAL A 846 20.60 -1.15 27.80
N ALA A 847 20.17 -0.06 27.14
CA ALA A 847 19.99 -0.02 25.69
C ALA A 847 21.09 0.88 25.10
N ILE A 848 21.90 0.33 24.20
CA ILE A 848 23.00 1.03 23.54
C ILE A 848 22.72 1.08 22.04
N ASP A 849 22.71 2.27 21.47
CA ASP A 849 22.66 2.43 20.02
C ASP A 849 23.99 2.01 19.39
N ARG A 850 23.96 1.27 18.27
CA ARG A 850 25.18 0.75 17.63
C ARG A 850 25.91 1.77 16.75
N PHE A 851 25.30 2.91 16.45
CA PHE A 851 25.80 3.86 15.46
C PHE A 851 26.20 5.20 16.07
#